data_AF-A0AAI9D9L8-F1
#
_entry.id   AF-A0AAI9D9L8-F1
#
_cell.length_a   1.000
_cell.length_b   1.000
_cell.length_c   1.000
_cell.angle_alpha   90.00
_cell.angle_beta   90.00
_cell.angle_gamma   90.00
#
_symmetry.space_group_name_H-M   'P 1'
#
loop_
_entity.id
_entity.type
_entity.pdbx_description
1 polymer ?
#
loop_
_entity_poly.entity_id
_entity_poly.type
_entity_poly.pdbx_seq_one_letter_code
_entity_poly.pdbx_strand_id
1 'polypeptide(L)'
;MLVCTICICQNQQSSILPSTVVDNSHSQSFLNLQNDRINNGQLNEIWQYLLEHHTVLKTLDLLLNNQNLSKNTDKENKHYSALMLEYKKEIGKLFYFNTSEFPSDIQGELKGNVFYAQSSIIPAAYHIDDDQHPHLVADRKTLVIFKPHIKIENNGNLELKILNKDDEEIYSAKLAPPSELPRLPNNKSDFIELTPDDFFIPTIFDADINSPDLVNQISKDLSYLNQFLTKNTTINLNIHETSSPFFLSFNSLAKHPNKKIIFNIKNNVDAKIKYNNKLIKMANDRSIVIVSDADGNWHTREDARLSQHYKHALNHYSQNKIPTSFDIKLDTNDKINKFSKNTEYFDEILNKNNLIKISTGDGYWAKNFHFPNEKKYANKKILFSSQASFHSDITYGDNKIRVSTGEEQLLVSDNNGVWSIANNRYKDPTDYSKPDSFDIKIDNNEQIQKISKSTEQLNKIISINDSISISTSDGNWASTFILDTNPKFANKKIYFSSSASYNSDIYYGDKKITIKTNQSKLFVSDKFGFWRTIEDEALISTEEEIQYIENGWSTIIPKSHIKPEIKLSFHYKNKQGSLSTVKVGAPSSLLLHTIDIGMLTPYRDKLRFQDDPELHRQLLQQLPTSRLIVTKYKPVQLNEVVLPNGTRYTQKSADSGGGHSGDMREQIAKDLISDGINLANYGINSSAPNENSYLPTPQITIHNAIGNYNNGVQVHGWSGGSGKATLYESTGNEFSHELGHNFQIGHYHKGFHGGVHAHANHKNSTWGWDADKNIFIPNFEKEKKNELVYLDDRNTTNQPTAHPYKKHTMSKDAMSGGKPYDPSINAFTLYTPATMQSIQQYFENHIEFNQDSPTGYKKWDPKTQKMEDNELSLNIAKLSIKIKNGTNIEQNDLNYFFNKNDYLKIHSYNSHYTPNIYIPDATEKNKDNIIEVFRESDYNMKIHINSDKINIKHGEKLYFKSNGQSWEQLSKVIHSKKPYKQGIPVVTLIGYYDPENQLQHFTAPALEGSYGMVYHPDAENQQGAFLRITLANGQINDYKLNQSRAVNNKMNKFHINIERKLSPIKAELFIKGKSMLTQEIQLDNEELTTTINGITQ
;
A
#
# COMPACT_ATOMS: atom_id res chain seq x y z
N MET A 1 -16.27 -45.22 27.68
CA MET A 1 -16.92 -46.55 27.83
C MET A 1 -17.07 -47.26 26.49
N LEU A 2 -17.88 -46.74 25.56
CA LEU A 2 -18.18 -47.41 24.28
C LEU A 2 -16.91 -47.77 23.46
N VAL A 3 -15.90 -46.90 23.43
CA VAL A 3 -14.67 -47.08 22.65
C VAL A 3 -13.77 -48.20 23.21
N CYS A 4 -13.60 -48.29 24.53
CA CYS A 4 -12.86 -49.40 25.15
C CYS A 4 -13.60 -50.74 25.00
N THR A 5 -14.93 -50.73 25.06
CA THR A 5 -15.75 -51.92 24.79
C THR A 5 -15.65 -52.36 23.31
N ILE A 6 -15.54 -51.41 22.37
CA ILE A 6 -15.38 -51.70 20.94
C ILE A 6 -13.98 -52.28 20.64
N CYS A 7 -12.92 -51.74 21.25
CA CYS A 7 -11.56 -52.24 21.02
C CYS A 7 -11.31 -53.64 21.60
N ILE A 8 -11.94 -53.98 22.74
CA ILE A 8 -11.83 -55.32 23.36
C ILE A 8 -12.67 -56.36 22.58
N CYS A 9 -13.81 -55.96 22.00
CA CYS A 9 -14.66 -56.86 21.21
C CYS A 9 -14.15 -57.13 19.78
N GLN A 10 -13.23 -56.32 19.23
CA GLN A 10 -12.79 -56.42 17.84
C GLN A 10 -11.47 -57.18 17.61
N ASN A 11 -10.83 -57.70 18.67
CA ASN A 11 -9.63 -58.54 18.57
C ASN A 11 -8.52 -57.99 17.65
N GLN A 12 -8.37 -56.66 17.56
CA GLN A 12 -7.25 -56.02 16.85
C GLN A 12 -6.06 -55.87 17.80
N GLN A 13 -5.40 -56.99 18.06
CA GLN A 13 -4.09 -57.02 18.70
C GLN A 13 -3.00 -56.68 17.68
N SER A 14 -2.63 -55.41 17.57
CA SER A 14 -1.24 -55.02 17.30
C SER A 14 -1.02 -53.51 17.51
N SER A 15 -0.11 -53.21 18.43
CA SER A 15 0.61 -51.92 18.62
C SER A 15 -0.19 -50.66 18.97
N ILE A 16 -0.60 -50.51 20.24
CA ILE A 16 -1.00 -49.18 20.78
C ILE A 16 -0.12 -48.71 21.97
N LEU A 17 0.77 -49.53 22.52
CA LEU A 17 1.67 -49.10 23.60
C LEU A 17 3.15 -49.38 23.27
N PRO A 18 4.05 -48.37 23.35
CA PRO A 18 5.48 -48.61 23.36
C PRO A 18 5.84 -49.46 24.58
N SER A 19 6.54 -50.56 24.38
CA SER A 19 6.96 -51.50 25.43
C SER A 19 8.00 -50.95 26.42
N THR A 20 8.29 -49.65 26.38
CA THR A 20 9.38 -49.00 27.12
C THR A 20 8.92 -48.28 28.39
N VAL A 21 7.63 -48.28 28.73
CA VAL A 21 7.08 -47.49 29.86
C VAL A 21 6.39 -48.34 30.94
N VAL A 22 6.42 -49.67 30.84
CA VAL A 22 5.78 -50.54 31.85
C VAL A 22 6.86 -51.18 32.71
N ASP A 23 6.95 -50.73 33.97
CA ASP A 23 7.81 -51.33 34.98
C ASP A 23 7.32 -52.75 35.33
N ASN A 24 8.26 -53.67 35.50
CA ASN A 24 8.09 -55.11 35.33
C ASN A 24 7.24 -55.84 36.41
N SER A 25 6.64 -55.12 37.35
CA SER A 25 5.82 -55.70 38.44
C SER A 25 4.31 -55.73 38.14
N HIS A 26 3.82 -55.02 37.12
CA HIS A 26 2.39 -54.96 36.81
C HIS A 26 1.98 -55.67 35.51
N SER A 27 2.94 -56.11 34.70
CA SER A 27 2.67 -56.86 33.45
C SER A 27 2.00 -58.22 33.69
N GLN A 28 2.24 -58.88 34.84
CA GLN A 28 1.60 -60.16 35.16
C GLN A 28 0.11 -60.06 35.49
N SER A 29 -0.39 -58.88 35.89
CA SER A 29 -1.84 -58.67 36.11
C SER A 29 -2.61 -58.50 34.80
N PHE A 30 -1.97 -57.96 33.75
CA PHE A 30 -2.57 -57.76 32.44
C PHE A 30 -2.52 -59.01 31.54
N LEU A 31 -1.54 -59.91 31.75
CA LEU A 31 -1.36 -61.11 30.93
C LEU A 31 -2.30 -62.28 31.28
N ASN A 32 -2.91 -62.30 32.46
CA ASN A 32 -3.88 -63.34 32.85
C ASN A 32 -5.34 -63.03 32.48
N LEU A 33 -5.59 -61.97 31.69
CA LEU A 33 -6.94 -61.59 31.22
C LEU A 33 -7.38 -62.34 29.96
N GLN A 34 -6.75 -63.48 29.65
CA GLN A 34 -7.01 -64.20 28.40
C GLN A 34 -8.27 -65.08 28.39
N ASN A 35 -9.03 -65.23 29.49
CA ASN A 35 -10.19 -66.14 29.48
C ASN A 35 -11.39 -65.85 30.40
N ASP A 36 -11.51 -64.70 31.07
CA ASP A 36 -12.71 -64.39 31.87
C ASP A 36 -13.21 -62.95 31.70
N ARG A 37 -14.54 -62.78 31.82
CA ARG A 37 -15.25 -61.50 31.70
C ARG A 37 -14.73 -60.48 32.70
N ILE A 38 -14.19 -59.36 32.19
CA ILE A 38 -13.76 -58.19 32.97
C ILE A 38 -14.92 -57.69 33.83
N ASN A 39 -14.71 -57.54 35.14
CA ASN A 39 -15.72 -56.98 36.05
C ASN A 39 -15.52 -55.46 36.25
N ASN A 40 -16.53 -54.78 36.82
CA ASN A 40 -16.51 -53.33 37.04
C ASN A 40 -15.37 -52.84 37.97
N GLY A 41 -14.79 -53.71 38.80
CA GLY A 41 -13.68 -53.37 39.70
C GLY A 41 -12.36 -53.16 38.95
N GLN A 42 -12.04 -54.03 38.00
CA GLN A 42 -10.83 -53.92 37.16
C GLN A 42 -10.87 -52.72 36.20
N LEU A 43 -12.07 -52.33 35.74
CA LEU A 43 -12.29 -51.11 34.96
C LEU A 43 -11.99 -49.85 35.78
N ASN A 44 -12.25 -49.86 37.09
CA ASN A 44 -11.95 -48.75 37.99
C ASN A 44 -10.45 -48.60 38.27
N GLU A 45 -9.70 -49.71 38.37
CA GLU A 45 -8.24 -49.68 38.53
C GLU A 45 -7.53 -49.15 37.28
N ILE A 46 -7.96 -49.55 36.09
CA ILE A 46 -7.46 -48.99 34.82
C ILE A 46 -7.79 -47.49 34.70
N TRP A 47 -8.96 -47.08 35.19
CA TRP A 47 -9.36 -45.67 35.23
C TRP A 47 -8.54 -44.83 36.19
N GLN A 48 -8.28 -45.32 37.41
CA GLN A 48 -7.41 -44.64 38.38
C GLN A 48 -5.98 -44.55 37.83
N TYR A 49 -5.47 -45.60 37.18
CA TYR A 49 -4.16 -45.59 36.53
C TYR A 49 -4.06 -44.51 35.42
N LEU A 50 -5.09 -44.35 34.58
CA LEU A 50 -5.14 -43.31 33.54
C LEU A 50 -5.27 -41.89 34.10
N LEU A 51 -5.99 -41.71 35.21
CA LEU A 51 -6.12 -40.43 35.93
C LEU A 51 -4.82 -40.02 36.63
N GLU A 52 -4.08 -41.00 37.18
CA GLU A 52 -2.80 -40.76 37.87
C GLU A 52 -1.63 -40.51 36.89
N HIS A 53 -1.73 -40.99 35.64
CA HIS A 53 -0.68 -40.83 34.61
C HIS A 53 -1.09 -39.83 33.54
N HIS A 54 -1.02 -38.54 33.89
CA HIS A 54 -1.42 -37.38 33.07
C HIS A 54 -0.78 -37.34 31.65
N THR A 55 0.39 -37.96 31.48
CA THR A 55 1.11 -38.13 30.20
C THR A 55 0.41 -39.11 29.25
N VAL A 56 -0.24 -40.13 29.78
CA VAL A 56 -0.95 -41.17 29.00
C VAL A 56 -2.24 -40.60 28.42
N LEU A 57 -3.00 -39.80 29.19
CA LEU A 57 -4.18 -39.08 28.71
C LEU A 57 -3.84 -38.09 27.59
N LYS A 58 -2.79 -37.26 27.76
CA LYS A 58 -2.31 -36.34 26.71
C LYS A 58 -1.92 -37.09 25.43
N THR A 59 -1.25 -38.23 25.56
CA THR A 59 -0.83 -39.07 24.42
C THR A 59 -2.01 -39.72 23.72
N LEU A 60 -3.05 -40.13 24.47
CA LEU A 60 -4.27 -40.72 23.93
C LEU A 60 -5.10 -39.69 23.13
N ASP A 61 -5.28 -38.48 23.67
CA ASP A 61 -5.96 -37.37 22.96
C ASP A 61 -5.19 -36.94 21.70
N LEU A 62 -3.85 -36.91 21.77
CA LEU A 62 -2.99 -36.67 20.61
C LEU A 62 -3.11 -37.75 19.55
N LEU A 63 -3.17 -39.03 19.96
CA LEU A 63 -3.32 -40.18 19.07
C LEU A 63 -4.72 -40.20 18.43
N LEU A 64 -5.77 -39.86 19.17
CA LEU A 64 -7.14 -39.73 18.65
C LEU A 64 -7.25 -38.57 17.65
N ASN A 65 -6.67 -37.41 17.96
CA ASN A 65 -6.61 -36.27 17.04
C ASN A 65 -5.78 -36.61 15.80
N ASN A 66 -4.58 -37.17 15.96
CA ASN A 66 -3.73 -37.56 14.83
C ASN A 66 -4.30 -38.74 14.01
N GLN A 67 -5.03 -39.69 14.60
CA GLN A 67 -5.74 -40.74 13.85
C GLN A 67 -6.93 -40.21 13.03
N ASN A 68 -7.67 -39.23 13.57
CA ASN A 68 -8.70 -38.52 12.80
C ASN A 68 -8.05 -37.74 11.64
N LEU A 69 -6.86 -37.20 11.85
CA LEU A 69 -6.07 -36.52 10.82
C LEU A 69 -5.46 -37.50 9.79
N SER A 70 -5.03 -38.71 10.17
CA SER A 70 -4.31 -39.68 9.30
C SER A 70 -5.21 -40.57 8.43
N LYS A 71 -6.46 -40.86 8.84
CA LYS A 71 -7.41 -41.67 8.04
C LYS A 71 -7.73 -41.06 6.66
N ASN A 72 -7.46 -39.77 6.44
CA ASN A 72 -7.58 -39.10 5.15
C ASN A 72 -6.27 -39.10 4.32
N THR A 73 -5.11 -39.28 4.94
CA THR A 73 -3.81 -38.99 4.32
C THR A 73 -3.19 -40.19 3.58
N ASP A 74 -3.38 -41.42 4.07
CA ASP A 74 -2.60 -42.59 3.59
C ASP A 74 -3.03 -43.15 2.22
N LYS A 75 -4.21 -42.80 1.70
CA LYS A 75 -4.64 -43.17 0.34
C LYS A 75 -4.22 -42.15 -0.73
N GLU A 76 -3.92 -40.92 -0.35
CA GLU A 76 -3.73 -39.79 -1.28
C GLU A 76 -2.24 -39.48 -1.53
N ASN A 77 -1.37 -39.67 -0.53
CA ASN A 77 0.06 -39.33 -0.63
C ASN A 77 0.86 -40.18 -1.63
N LYS A 78 0.42 -41.41 -1.95
CA LYS A 78 1.19 -42.33 -2.82
C LYS A 78 1.05 -42.06 -4.33
N HIS A 79 0.07 -41.24 -4.74
CA HIS A 79 -0.14 -40.82 -6.13
C HIS A 79 0.39 -39.40 -6.39
N TYR A 80 0.61 -38.64 -5.32
CA TYR A 80 0.82 -37.19 -5.30
C TYR A 80 2.26 -36.76 -5.66
N SER A 81 3.26 -37.54 -5.26
CA SER A 81 4.68 -37.22 -5.50
C SER A 81 5.10 -37.36 -6.96
N ALA A 82 4.35 -38.11 -7.78
CA ALA A 82 4.66 -38.33 -9.20
C ALA A 82 4.21 -37.18 -10.12
N LEU A 83 3.14 -36.46 -9.76
CA LEU A 83 2.53 -35.38 -10.55
C LEU A 83 3.18 -34.00 -10.31
N MET A 84 3.88 -33.83 -9.18
CA MET A 84 4.62 -32.61 -8.83
C MET A 84 5.76 -32.26 -9.80
N LEU A 85 6.22 -33.22 -10.61
CA LEU A 85 7.27 -32.99 -11.59
C LEU A 85 6.74 -32.34 -12.88
N GLU A 86 5.44 -32.48 -13.17
CA GLU A 86 4.77 -31.90 -14.34
C GLU A 86 4.16 -30.51 -14.07
N TYR A 87 4.01 -30.15 -12.79
CA TYR A 87 3.56 -28.85 -12.26
C TYR A 87 4.33 -27.63 -12.81
N LYS A 88 5.52 -27.81 -13.37
CA LYS A 88 6.34 -26.70 -13.89
C LYS A 88 6.00 -26.23 -15.30
N LYS A 89 5.08 -26.89 -16.03
CA LYS A 89 4.95 -26.66 -17.49
C LYS A 89 3.69 -25.95 -17.98
N GLU A 90 2.54 -25.94 -17.29
CA GLU A 90 1.28 -25.53 -17.93
C GLU A 90 0.32 -24.75 -17.00
N ILE A 91 0.37 -23.40 -16.99
CA ILE A 91 -0.73 -22.53 -16.52
C ILE A 91 -1.24 -21.64 -17.66
N GLY A 92 -2.55 -21.32 -17.58
CA GLY A 92 -3.40 -20.62 -18.54
C GLY A 92 -2.99 -19.21 -18.94
N LYS A 93 -3.77 -18.66 -19.89
CA LYS A 93 -3.44 -17.46 -20.68
C LYS A 93 -2.90 -16.30 -19.82
N LEU A 94 -1.59 -16.17 -19.88
CA LEU A 94 -0.83 -15.03 -19.43
C LEU A 94 -1.07 -13.86 -20.38
N PHE A 95 -1.51 -12.73 -19.85
CA PHE A 95 -1.70 -11.50 -20.61
C PHE A 95 -0.67 -10.47 -20.17
N TYR A 96 -0.05 -9.84 -21.15
CA TYR A 96 0.90 -8.78 -20.91
C TYR A 96 0.22 -7.43 -21.11
N PHE A 97 0.35 -6.55 -20.13
CA PHE A 97 -0.16 -5.18 -20.23
C PHE A 97 0.59 -4.40 -21.31
N ASN A 98 1.91 -4.51 -21.31
CA ASN A 98 2.81 -3.92 -22.29
C ASN A 98 3.23 -4.97 -23.33
N THR A 99 2.58 -4.92 -24.49
CA THR A 99 2.91 -5.73 -25.68
C THR A 99 3.61 -4.90 -26.77
N SER A 100 4.09 -3.71 -26.44
CA SER A 100 4.68 -2.81 -27.44
C SER A 100 5.99 -3.40 -27.99
N GLU A 101 6.17 -3.24 -29.31
CA GLU A 101 7.38 -3.61 -30.05
C GLU A 101 8.08 -2.34 -30.53
N PHE A 102 8.97 -1.81 -29.70
CA PHE A 102 9.71 -0.59 -29.99
C PHE A 102 11.11 -0.90 -30.54
N PRO A 103 11.73 0.04 -31.30
CA PRO A 103 13.15 -0.01 -31.62
C PRO A 103 14.02 -0.16 -30.37
N SER A 104 15.24 -0.66 -30.53
CA SER A 104 16.15 -0.90 -29.40
C SER A 104 16.57 0.41 -28.73
N ASP A 105 16.54 0.45 -27.40
CA ASP A 105 17.00 1.59 -26.60
C ASP A 105 18.52 1.59 -26.44
N ILE A 106 19.13 0.41 -26.60
CA ILE A 106 20.58 0.19 -26.42
C ILE A 106 21.33 0.07 -27.75
N GLN A 107 22.60 0.47 -27.73
CA GLN A 107 23.55 0.37 -28.84
C GLN A 107 24.47 -0.84 -28.67
N GLY A 108 24.81 -1.55 -29.76
CA GLY A 108 25.61 -2.78 -29.70
C GLY A 108 24.92 -3.98 -30.37
N GLU A 109 25.51 -5.17 -30.20
CA GLU A 109 25.01 -6.43 -30.78
C GLU A 109 23.77 -6.97 -30.05
N LEU A 110 23.67 -6.72 -28.74
CA LEU A 110 22.47 -7.01 -27.98
C LEU A 110 21.46 -5.87 -28.18
N LYS A 111 20.23 -6.22 -28.58
CA LYS A 111 19.12 -5.28 -28.81
C LYS A 111 18.02 -5.52 -27.80
N GLY A 112 17.37 -4.45 -27.34
CA GLY A 112 16.29 -4.54 -26.37
C GLY A 112 15.79 -3.19 -25.89
N ASN A 113 14.68 -3.22 -25.16
CA ASN A 113 14.10 -2.05 -24.51
C ASN A 113 14.40 -2.06 -23.00
N VAL A 114 14.64 -0.90 -22.44
CA VAL A 114 14.98 -0.68 -21.04
C VAL A 114 13.88 0.16 -20.40
N PHE A 115 13.38 -0.31 -19.26
CA PHE A 115 12.46 0.41 -18.41
C PHE A 115 13.02 0.48 -17.00
N TYR A 116 12.71 1.55 -16.30
CA TYR A 116 12.99 1.70 -14.88
C TYR A 116 11.69 1.67 -14.09
N ALA A 117 11.73 1.31 -12.81
CA ALA A 117 10.63 1.61 -11.90
C ALA A 117 11.16 2.26 -10.62
N GLN A 118 10.52 3.37 -10.25
CA GLN A 118 10.68 4.06 -8.95
C GLN A 118 9.30 4.30 -8.34
N SER A 119 8.73 5.51 -8.45
CA SER A 119 7.31 5.74 -8.11
C SER A 119 6.36 5.22 -9.19
N SER A 120 6.85 5.18 -10.42
CA SER A 120 6.18 4.62 -11.58
C SER A 120 7.19 3.92 -12.48
N ILE A 121 6.70 3.17 -13.46
CA ILE A 121 7.52 2.66 -14.55
C ILE A 121 7.83 3.81 -15.53
N ILE A 122 9.09 3.91 -15.95
CA ILE A 122 9.67 4.98 -16.76
C ILE A 122 10.38 4.33 -17.94
N PRO A 123 10.03 4.65 -19.20
CA PRO A 123 10.79 4.16 -20.35
C PRO A 123 12.15 4.85 -20.43
N ALA A 124 13.20 4.11 -20.80
CA ALA A 124 14.53 4.70 -21.00
C ALA A 124 14.60 5.58 -22.26
N ALA A 125 13.80 5.25 -23.28
CA ALA A 125 13.65 6.02 -24.51
C ALA A 125 12.16 6.26 -24.83
N TYR A 126 11.86 7.45 -25.35
CA TYR A 126 10.50 7.86 -25.71
C TYR A 126 10.22 7.47 -27.16
N HIS A 127 9.33 6.50 -27.35
CA HIS A 127 8.89 6.01 -28.67
C HIS A 127 7.47 6.46 -29.03
N ILE A 128 6.82 7.21 -28.13
CA ILE A 128 5.50 7.80 -28.32
C ILE A 128 5.68 9.32 -28.30
N ASP A 129 5.25 9.99 -29.36
CA ASP A 129 5.40 11.45 -29.52
C ASP A 129 4.68 12.21 -28.39
N ASP A 130 5.31 13.26 -27.88
CA ASP A 130 4.88 14.09 -26.74
C ASP A 130 4.51 13.32 -25.46
N ASP A 131 4.96 12.07 -25.30
CA ASP A 131 4.75 11.34 -24.05
C ASP A 131 5.61 11.92 -22.93
N GLN A 132 5.06 11.95 -21.72
CA GLN A 132 5.64 12.66 -20.59
C GLN A 132 5.78 11.74 -19.40
N HIS A 133 7.02 11.46 -19.02
CA HIS A 133 7.34 10.66 -17.85
C HIS A 133 8.27 11.43 -16.91
N PRO A 134 8.22 11.15 -15.60
CA PRO A 134 9.33 11.51 -14.72
C PRO A 134 10.60 10.79 -15.19
N HIS A 135 11.76 11.34 -14.86
CA HIS A 135 13.06 10.67 -14.99
C HIS A 135 13.48 10.04 -13.66
N LEU A 136 14.63 9.36 -13.60
CA LEU A 136 15.07 8.74 -12.35
C LEU A 136 15.38 9.80 -11.29
N VAL A 137 14.95 9.59 -10.06
CA VAL A 137 15.36 10.34 -8.87
C VAL A 137 16.67 9.72 -8.35
N ALA A 138 17.70 10.55 -8.09
CA ALA A 138 18.94 10.06 -7.50
C ALA A 138 18.71 9.51 -6.08
N ASP A 139 19.61 8.64 -5.62
CA ASP A 139 19.54 8.06 -4.26
C ASP A 139 18.20 7.39 -3.97
N ARG A 140 17.62 6.75 -4.98
CA ARG A 140 16.40 5.96 -4.84
C ARG A 140 16.57 4.58 -5.47
N LYS A 141 16.07 3.56 -4.76
CA LYS A 141 16.08 2.15 -5.22
C LYS A 141 15.33 2.09 -6.55
N THR A 142 15.89 1.40 -7.53
CA THR A 142 15.36 1.38 -8.89
C THR A 142 15.28 -0.06 -9.41
N LEU A 143 14.10 -0.51 -9.81
CA LEU A 143 13.97 -1.72 -10.61
C LEU A 143 14.39 -1.39 -12.04
N VAL A 144 15.30 -2.17 -12.62
CA VAL A 144 15.61 -2.13 -14.05
C VAL A 144 14.94 -3.34 -14.70
N ILE A 145 14.14 -3.09 -15.74
CA ILE A 145 13.50 -4.12 -16.56
C ILE A 145 14.10 -4.02 -17.96
N PHE A 146 14.68 -5.11 -18.45
CA PHE A 146 15.23 -5.21 -19.79
C PHE A 146 14.45 -6.25 -20.60
N LYS A 147 13.83 -5.81 -21.70
CA LYS A 147 13.15 -6.69 -22.67
C LYS A 147 14.09 -6.89 -23.87
N PRO A 148 14.87 -7.99 -23.91
CA PRO A 148 15.69 -8.30 -25.07
C PRO A 148 14.81 -8.59 -26.30
N HIS A 149 15.25 -8.15 -27.47
CA HIS A 149 14.60 -8.46 -28.76
C HIS A 149 14.86 -9.89 -29.21
N ILE A 150 15.81 -10.57 -28.56
CA ILE A 150 16.02 -12.00 -28.71
C ILE A 150 15.35 -12.75 -27.56
N LYS A 151 14.86 -13.95 -27.82
CA LYS A 151 14.40 -14.86 -26.77
C LYS A 151 15.60 -15.41 -26.01
N ILE A 152 15.60 -15.24 -24.68
CA ILE A 152 16.60 -15.79 -23.78
C ILE A 152 15.91 -16.87 -22.93
N GLU A 153 16.54 -18.04 -22.79
CA GLU A 153 16.03 -19.13 -21.94
C GLU A 153 16.02 -18.70 -20.47
N ASN A 154 15.08 -19.22 -19.66
CA ASN A 154 14.92 -18.80 -18.25
C ASN A 154 16.17 -19.04 -17.38
N ASN A 155 17.07 -19.95 -17.77
CA ASN A 155 18.36 -20.20 -17.12
C ASN A 155 19.52 -19.38 -17.74
N GLY A 156 19.22 -18.45 -18.65
CA GLY A 156 20.19 -17.61 -19.33
C GLY A 156 20.88 -16.64 -18.37
N ASN A 157 22.21 -16.54 -18.47
CA ASN A 157 23.00 -15.62 -17.65
C ASN A 157 23.04 -14.23 -18.31
N LEU A 158 21.97 -13.45 -18.11
CA LEU A 158 21.89 -12.05 -18.52
C LEU A 158 22.36 -11.16 -17.36
N GLU A 159 23.32 -10.28 -17.63
CA GLU A 159 23.95 -9.43 -16.62
C GLU A 159 23.79 -7.95 -16.98
N LEU A 160 23.58 -7.12 -15.96
CA LEU A 160 23.59 -5.67 -16.02
C LEU A 160 24.81 -5.16 -15.27
N LYS A 161 25.57 -4.28 -15.90
CA LYS A 161 26.64 -3.49 -15.30
C LYS A 161 26.26 -2.02 -15.31
N ILE A 162 26.54 -1.34 -14.20
CA ILE A 162 26.44 0.11 -14.09
C ILE A 162 27.86 0.67 -14.15
N LEU A 163 28.06 1.58 -15.08
CA LEU A 163 29.33 2.28 -15.26
C LEU A 163 29.19 3.72 -14.81
N ASN A 164 30.26 4.29 -14.26
CA ASN A 164 30.35 5.73 -14.04
C ASN A 164 30.65 6.47 -15.37
N LYS A 165 30.82 7.79 -15.29
CA LYS A 165 31.13 8.64 -16.45
C LYS A 165 32.44 8.24 -17.14
N ASP A 166 33.40 7.70 -16.38
CA ASP A 166 34.73 7.28 -16.81
C ASP A 166 34.77 5.82 -17.30
N ASP A 167 33.59 5.21 -17.51
CA ASP A 167 33.40 3.82 -17.95
C ASP A 167 33.91 2.75 -16.98
N GLU A 168 34.11 3.11 -15.71
CA GLU A 168 34.46 2.16 -14.66
C GLU A 168 33.21 1.47 -14.11
N GLU A 169 33.29 0.15 -13.90
CA GLU A 169 32.22 -0.64 -13.30
C GLU A 169 32.07 -0.30 -11.82
N ILE A 170 30.93 0.28 -11.45
CA ILE A 170 30.59 0.63 -10.06
C ILE A 170 29.61 -0.35 -9.42
N TYR A 171 28.91 -1.16 -10.23
CA TYR A 171 27.97 -2.17 -9.77
C TYR A 171 27.68 -3.17 -10.89
N SER A 172 27.46 -4.44 -10.55
CA SER A 172 26.99 -5.47 -11.47
C SER A 172 25.98 -6.40 -10.79
N ALA A 173 24.98 -6.85 -11.56
CA ALA A 173 23.95 -7.76 -11.10
C ALA A 173 23.46 -8.67 -12.23
N LYS A 174 23.10 -9.90 -11.87
CA LYS A 174 22.35 -10.78 -12.76
C LYS A 174 20.89 -10.32 -12.81
N LEU A 175 20.29 -10.38 -13.99
CA LEU A 175 18.87 -10.15 -14.13
C LEU A 175 18.11 -11.46 -13.86
N ALA A 176 17.05 -11.34 -13.08
CA ALA A 176 16.07 -12.37 -12.87
C ALA A 176 15.24 -12.61 -14.15
N PRO A 177 14.85 -13.86 -14.44
CA PRO A 177 14.09 -14.19 -15.63
C PRO A 177 12.66 -13.60 -15.60
N PRO A 178 11.94 -13.57 -16.75
CA PRO A 178 10.59 -13.02 -16.82
C PRO A 178 9.57 -13.61 -15.83
N SER A 179 9.77 -14.86 -15.40
CA SER A 179 8.94 -15.52 -14.39
C SER A 179 9.05 -14.93 -12.98
N GLU A 180 10.10 -14.16 -12.73
CA GLU A 180 10.41 -13.51 -11.44
C GLU A 180 10.16 -11.99 -11.48
N LEU A 181 9.60 -11.47 -12.57
CA LEU A 181 9.18 -10.08 -12.65
C LEU A 181 8.17 -9.77 -11.52
N PRO A 182 8.23 -8.58 -10.90
CA PRO A 182 7.27 -8.20 -9.86
C PRO A 182 5.82 -8.42 -10.33
N ARG A 183 4.99 -8.97 -9.44
CA ARG A 183 3.60 -9.31 -9.75
C ARG A 183 2.63 -8.22 -9.31
N LEU A 184 1.39 -8.32 -9.78
CA LEU A 184 0.28 -7.53 -9.27
C LEU A 184 -0.03 -7.90 -7.81
N PRO A 185 -0.61 -6.97 -7.03
CA PRO A 185 -1.08 -7.26 -5.68
C PRO A 185 -2.24 -8.26 -5.79
N ASN A 186 -2.20 -9.34 -5.01
CA ASN A 186 -3.16 -10.46 -5.06
C ASN A 186 -3.06 -11.40 -6.29
N ASN A 187 -2.12 -11.18 -7.25
CA ASN A 187 -1.66 -12.23 -8.19
C ASN A 187 -0.70 -13.24 -7.53
N LYS A 188 -0.55 -13.14 -6.21
CA LYS A 188 -0.07 -14.24 -5.39
C LYS A 188 -1.18 -15.29 -5.33
N SER A 189 -1.27 -16.12 -6.37
CA SER A 189 -1.44 -17.55 -6.10
C SER A 189 -0.13 -18.05 -5.49
N ASP A 190 0.23 -17.52 -4.32
CA ASP A 190 1.22 -18.16 -3.45
C ASP A 190 0.49 -19.37 -2.93
N PHE A 191 0.55 -20.42 -3.74
CA PHE A 191 0.16 -21.71 -3.26
C PHE A 191 1.00 -21.99 -2.03
N ILE A 192 0.34 -22.05 -0.90
CA ILE A 192 0.94 -22.38 0.37
C ILE A 192 1.73 -23.69 0.17
N GLU A 193 3.03 -23.65 0.45
CA GLU A 193 3.91 -24.82 0.38
C GLU A 193 3.59 -25.81 1.50
N LEU A 194 3.06 -25.30 2.62
CA LEU A 194 2.56 -26.12 3.71
C LEU A 194 1.44 -27.05 3.21
N THR A 195 1.55 -28.30 3.61
CA THR A 195 0.61 -29.38 3.42
C THR A 195 -0.26 -29.53 4.67
N PRO A 196 -1.43 -30.21 4.58
CA PRO A 196 -2.23 -30.55 5.75
C PRO A 196 -1.46 -31.34 6.84
N ASP A 197 -0.34 -31.98 6.49
CA ASP A 197 0.51 -32.73 7.41
C ASP A 197 1.38 -31.80 8.26
N ASP A 198 1.74 -30.62 7.75
CA ASP A 198 2.50 -29.63 8.53
C ASP A 198 1.72 -29.13 9.74
N PHE A 199 0.41 -29.35 9.77
CA PHE A 199 -0.50 -28.99 10.87
C PHE A 199 -0.72 -30.11 11.89
N PHE A 200 -0.04 -31.26 11.78
CA PHE A 200 -0.08 -32.27 12.84
C PHE A 200 0.44 -31.71 14.16
N ILE A 201 -0.22 -32.09 15.25
CA ILE A 201 0.14 -31.67 16.60
C ILE A 201 1.35 -32.53 17.04
N PRO A 202 2.48 -31.91 17.39
CA PRO A 202 3.65 -32.64 17.90
C PRO A 202 3.42 -33.17 19.32
N THR A 203 4.16 -34.20 19.71
CA THR A 203 4.10 -34.79 21.05
C THR A 203 4.89 -34.00 22.10
N ILE A 204 5.79 -33.12 21.66
CA ILE A 204 6.63 -32.27 22.51
C ILE A 204 6.48 -30.82 22.01
N PHE A 205 6.35 -29.89 22.94
CA PHE A 205 6.28 -28.45 22.67
C PHE A 205 7.48 -27.75 23.31
N ASP A 206 8.02 -26.73 22.63
CA ASP A 206 9.05 -25.86 23.20
C ASP A 206 8.46 -25.01 24.35
N ALA A 207 7.18 -24.66 24.24
CA ALA A 207 6.44 -23.99 25.30
C ALA A 207 5.01 -24.53 25.44
N ASP A 208 4.61 -24.86 26.67
CA ASP A 208 3.24 -25.24 27.04
C ASP A 208 2.68 -24.20 28.03
N ILE A 209 1.80 -23.32 27.53
CA ILE A 209 1.33 -22.14 28.24
C ILE A 209 -0.08 -22.41 28.76
N ASN A 210 -0.21 -22.42 30.08
CA ASN A 210 -1.47 -22.59 30.81
C ASN A 210 -1.82 -21.40 31.74
N SER A 211 -0.92 -20.42 31.86
CA SER A 211 -1.10 -19.28 32.78
C SER A 211 -1.97 -18.19 32.14
N PRO A 212 -3.10 -17.78 32.75
CA PRO A 212 -3.95 -16.71 32.24
C PRO A 212 -3.22 -15.36 32.06
N ASP A 213 -2.30 -15.02 32.95
CA ASP A 213 -1.53 -13.77 32.87
C ASP A 213 -0.59 -13.77 31.66
N LEU A 214 0.05 -14.91 31.40
CA LEU A 214 0.96 -15.07 30.27
C LEU A 214 0.20 -15.08 28.94
N VAL A 215 -0.97 -15.73 28.90
CA VAL A 215 -1.89 -15.69 27.74
C VAL A 215 -2.34 -14.25 27.46
N ASN A 216 -2.68 -13.49 28.50
CA ASN A 216 -3.06 -12.07 28.37
C ASN A 216 -1.90 -11.21 27.87
N GLN A 217 -0.68 -11.42 28.38
CA GLN A 217 0.51 -10.69 27.94
C GLN A 217 0.82 -10.98 26.47
N ILE A 218 0.78 -12.25 26.04
CA ILE A 218 0.94 -12.66 24.64
C ILE A 218 -0.09 -12.01 23.71
N SER A 219 -1.33 -11.83 24.18
CA SER A 219 -2.40 -11.22 23.38
C SER A 219 -2.30 -9.69 23.25
N LYS A 220 -1.75 -9.00 24.26
CA LYS A 220 -1.78 -7.52 24.35
C LYS A 220 -0.45 -6.85 24.02
N ASP A 221 0.68 -7.54 24.19
CA ASP A 221 2.02 -7.00 23.97
C ASP A 221 2.71 -7.68 22.77
N LEU A 222 2.72 -6.99 21.64
CA LEU A 222 3.36 -7.43 20.39
C LEU A 222 4.89 -7.55 20.53
N SER A 223 5.53 -6.71 21.34
CA SER A 223 6.98 -6.76 21.56
C SER A 223 7.34 -8.03 22.31
N TYR A 224 6.57 -8.34 23.35
CA TYR A 224 6.71 -9.58 24.11
C TYR A 224 6.50 -10.81 23.23
N LEU A 225 5.42 -10.85 22.43
CA LEU A 225 5.16 -11.97 21.52
C LEU A 225 6.27 -12.15 20.48
N ASN A 226 6.79 -11.07 19.90
CA ASN A 226 7.92 -11.13 18.97
C ASN A 226 9.15 -11.77 19.63
N GLN A 227 9.51 -11.33 20.83
CA GLN A 227 10.62 -11.91 21.57
C GLN A 227 10.35 -13.37 21.95
N PHE A 228 9.11 -13.71 22.29
CA PHE A 228 8.71 -15.06 22.63
C PHE A 228 8.86 -16.02 21.46
N LEU A 229 8.50 -15.59 20.24
CA LEU A 229 8.58 -16.40 19.02
C LEU A 229 10.00 -16.57 18.48
N THR A 230 10.95 -15.70 18.83
CA THR A 230 12.37 -15.94 18.49
C THR A 230 12.94 -17.14 19.25
N LYS A 231 12.42 -17.44 20.44
CA LYS A 231 12.93 -18.51 21.32
C LYS A 231 12.20 -19.84 21.20
N ASN A 232 10.96 -19.83 20.72
CA ASN A 232 10.10 -21.02 20.69
C ASN A 232 9.63 -21.30 19.26
N THR A 233 9.55 -22.57 18.86
CA THR A 233 9.17 -23.00 17.50
C THR A 233 7.84 -23.74 17.51
N THR A 234 7.58 -24.55 18.52
CA THR A 234 6.31 -25.25 18.75
C THR A 234 5.68 -24.82 20.07
N ILE A 235 4.50 -24.22 20.02
CA ILE A 235 3.87 -23.58 21.18
C ILE A 235 2.47 -24.13 21.37
N ASN A 236 2.18 -24.62 22.57
CA ASN A 236 0.83 -25.00 23.01
C ASN A 236 0.26 -23.88 23.89
N LEU A 237 -0.88 -23.30 23.52
CA LEU A 237 -1.51 -22.18 24.21
C LEU A 237 -2.91 -22.59 24.69
N ASN A 238 -3.07 -22.73 26.00
CA ASN A 238 -4.35 -23.11 26.61
C ASN A 238 -5.06 -21.87 27.13
N ILE A 239 -6.23 -21.59 26.56
CA ILE A 239 -7.02 -20.39 26.82
C ILE A 239 -8.23 -20.79 27.67
N HIS A 240 -8.20 -20.36 28.93
CA HIS A 240 -9.25 -20.57 29.93
C HIS A 240 -10.18 -19.35 30.04
N GLU A 241 -11.21 -19.41 30.88
CA GLU A 241 -12.15 -18.29 31.11
C GLU A 241 -11.40 -16.97 31.36
N THR A 242 -11.60 -16.00 30.47
CA THR A 242 -10.98 -14.67 30.52
C THR A 242 -12.00 -13.60 30.84
N SER A 243 -11.59 -12.54 31.54
CA SER A 243 -12.42 -11.35 31.84
C SER A 243 -12.71 -10.47 30.61
N SER A 244 -12.07 -10.75 29.47
CA SER A 244 -12.24 -10.07 28.18
C SER A 244 -12.04 -11.06 27.01
N PRO A 245 -12.64 -10.85 25.83
CA PRO A 245 -12.42 -11.70 24.66
C PRO A 245 -10.94 -11.81 24.30
N PHE A 246 -10.45 -13.02 24.02
CA PHE A 246 -9.09 -13.22 23.57
C PHE A 246 -8.95 -12.71 22.12
N PHE A 247 -8.02 -11.79 21.88
CA PHE A 247 -7.73 -11.28 20.53
C PHE A 247 -6.23 -11.32 20.25
N LEU A 248 -5.83 -11.92 19.14
CA LEU A 248 -4.45 -11.93 18.69
C LEU A 248 -4.37 -11.63 17.20
N SER A 249 -3.47 -10.72 16.80
CA SER A 249 -3.27 -10.32 15.39
C SER A 249 -1.83 -10.54 14.95
N PHE A 250 -1.64 -11.50 14.04
CA PHE A 250 -0.36 -11.80 13.40
C PHE A 250 0.02 -10.80 12.29
N ASN A 251 -0.91 -9.97 11.81
CA ASN A 251 -0.65 -9.04 10.68
C ASN A 251 0.35 -7.92 11.02
N SER A 252 0.52 -7.60 12.30
CA SER A 252 1.39 -6.54 12.80
C SER A 252 2.67 -7.09 13.43
N LEU A 253 2.88 -8.41 13.32
CA LEU A 253 4.01 -9.12 13.92
C LEU A 253 5.20 -9.13 12.95
N ALA A 254 6.42 -9.16 13.48
CA ALA A 254 7.60 -9.41 12.64
C ALA A 254 7.50 -10.81 12.01
N LYS A 255 8.19 -11.02 10.88
CA LYS A 255 8.20 -12.32 10.20
C LYS A 255 8.98 -13.34 11.04
N HIS A 256 8.30 -14.41 11.47
CA HIS A 256 8.91 -15.54 12.18
C HIS A 256 8.67 -16.81 11.37
N PRO A 257 9.68 -17.33 10.63
CA PRO A 257 9.48 -18.47 9.76
C PRO A 257 9.38 -19.79 10.53
N ASN A 258 8.61 -20.74 9.98
CA ASN A 258 8.52 -22.13 10.43
C ASN A 258 8.08 -22.32 11.90
N LYS A 259 7.14 -21.49 12.36
CA LYS A 259 6.59 -21.55 13.72
C LYS A 259 5.25 -22.27 13.71
N LYS A 260 4.94 -22.99 14.79
CA LYS A 260 3.68 -23.73 14.96
C LYS A 260 3.06 -23.37 16.31
N ILE A 261 1.82 -22.89 16.28
CA ILE A 261 1.06 -22.53 17.47
C ILE A 261 -0.25 -23.33 17.49
N ILE A 262 -0.50 -23.98 18.61
CA ILE A 262 -1.70 -24.74 18.90
C ILE A 262 -2.51 -23.94 19.91
N PHE A 263 -3.69 -23.48 19.51
CA PHE A 263 -4.63 -22.80 20.39
C PHE A 263 -5.64 -23.82 20.90
N ASN A 264 -5.73 -24.02 22.22
CA ASN A 264 -6.77 -24.83 22.86
C ASN A 264 -7.73 -23.91 23.61
N ILE A 265 -8.95 -23.77 23.11
CA ILE A 265 -9.96 -22.84 23.64
C ILE A 265 -10.96 -23.63 24.46
N LYS A 266 -11.09 -23.31 25.76
CA LYS A 266 -12.06 -23.93 26.66
C LYS A 266 -13.49 -23.37 26.46
N ASN A 267 -14.49 -24.06 27.02
CA ASN A 267 -15.90 -23.66 26.95
C ASN A 267 -16.12 -22.20 27.42
N ASN A 268 -17.07 -21.50 26.78
CA ASN A 268 -17.46 -20.11 27.06
C ASN A 268 -16.43 -19.01 26.79
N VAL A 269 -15.33 -19.28 26.06
CA VAL A 269 -14.37 -18.26 25.62
C VAL A 269 -14.70 -17.75 24.21
N ASP A 270 -14.84 -16.43 24.03
CA ASP A 270 -14.85 -15.76 22.71
C ASP A 270 -13.41 -15.43 22.31
N ALA A 271 -12.89 -16.15 21.30
CA ALA A 271 -11.53 -16.00 20.82
C ALA A 271 -11.51 -15.55 19.34
N LYS A 272 -10.64 -14.58 19.05
CA LYS A 272 -10.49 -13.95 17.74
C LYS A 272 -9.02 -13.94 17.34
N ILE A 273 -8.70 -14.59 16.22
CA ILE A 273 -7.34 -14.67 15.70
C ILE A 273 -7.31 -14.05 14.31
N LYS A 274 -6.52 -12.98 14.13
CA LYS A 274 -6.37 -12.28 12.85
C LYS A 274 -5.01 -12.62 12.23
N TYR A 275 -5.00 -13.04 10.97
CA TYR A 275 -3.80 -13.44 10.24
C TYR A 275 -4.02 -13.24 8.73
N ASN A 276 -3.01 -12.82 7.96
CA ASN A 276 -3.13 -12.53 6.51
C ASN A 276 -4.41 -11.75 6.13
N ASN A 277 -4.78 -10.74 6.93
CA ASN A 277 -6.05 -9.99 6.83
C ASN A 277 -7.36 -10.80 6.98
N LYS A 278 -7.29 -12.10 7.24
CA LYS A 278 -8.39 -12.99 7.64
C LYS A 278 -8.61 -12.93 9.15
N LEU A 279 -9.84 -13.25 9.59
CA LEU A 279 -10.24 -13.28 11.00
C LEU A 279 -10.97 -14.59 11.31
N ILE A 280 -10.40 -15.38 12.22
CA ILE A 280 -11.04 -16.58 12.78
C ILE A 280 -11.79 -16.16 14.03
N LYS A 281 -13.08 -16.50 14.12
CA LYS A 281 -13.90 -16.34 15.33
C LYS A 281 -14.24 -17.72 15.88
N MET A 282 -13.90 -17.98 17.13
CA MET A 282 -14.07 -19.28 17.76
C MET A 282 -14.86 -19.16 19.07
N ALA A 283 -15.71 -20.14 19.31
CA ALA A 283 -16.47 -20.30 20.55
C ALA A 283 -16.61 -21.80 20.87
N ASN A 284 -16.50 -22.13 22.15
CA ASN A 284 -16.68 -23.47 22.75
C ASN A 284 -15.61 -24.51 22.39
N ASP A 285 -15.33 -25.44 23.32
CA ASP A 285 -14.23 -26.43 23.37
C ASP A 285 -13.66 -26.85 22.00
N ARG A 286 -12.62 -26.13 21.54
CA ARG A 286 -12.03 -26.30 20.19
C ARG A 286 -10.53 -26.04 20.20
N SER A 287 -9.82 -26.74 19.32
CA SER A 287 -8.42 -26.49 19.05
C SER A 287 -8.19 -26.08 17.60
N ILE A 288 -7.24 -25.16 17.36
CA ILE A 288 -6.78 -24.81 16.01
C ILE A 288 -5.25 -24.75 15.97
N VAL A 289 -4.68 -25.24 14.88
CA VAL A 289 -3.24 -25.18 14.61
C VAL A 289 -2.98 -24.14 13.52
N ILE A 290 -2.08 -23.21 13.81
CA ILE A 290 -1.61 -22.19 12.88
C ILE A 290 -0.10 -22.35 12.71
N VAL A 291 0.36 -22.32 11.46
CA VAL A 291 1.76 -22.56 11.09
C VAL A 291 2.25 -21.42 10.20
N SER A 292 3.44 -20.88 10.46
CA SER A 292 4.09 -19.93 9.54
C SER A 292 4.96 -20.65 8.52
N ASP A 293 4.91 -20.18 7.28
CA ASP A 293 5.76 -20.68 6.19
C ASP A 293 7.22 -20.19 6.31
N ALA A 294 8.06 -20.56 5.34
CA ALA A 294 9.46 -20.16 5.29
C ALA A 294 9.66 -18.64 5.14
N ASP A 295 8.65 -17.91 4.67
CA ASP A 295 8.63 -16.46 4.53
C ASP A 295 8.06 -15.75 5.77
N GLY A 296 7.67 -16.51 6.80
CA GLY A 296 7.09 -16.01 8.04
C GLY A 296 5.62 -15.58 7.93
N ASN A 297 4.89 -15.96 6.88
CA ASN A 297 3.45 -15.72 6.77
C ASN A 297 2.68 -16.87 7.43
N TRP A 298 1.63 -16.54 8.19
CA TRP A 298 0.87 -17.51 8.98
C TRP A 298 -0.30 -18.10 8.19
N HIS A 299 -0.52 -19.40 8.31
CA HIS A 299 -1.57 -20.14 7.59
C HIS A 299 -2.29 -21.13 8.51
N THR A 300 -3.49 -21.53 8.14
CA THR A 300 -4.24 -22.63 8.78
C THR A 300 -4.18 -23.90 7.93
N ARG A 301 -4.57 -25.04 8.52
CA ARG A 301 -4.69 -26.31 7.81
C ARG A 301 -5.67 -26.22 6.64
N GLU A 302 -6.76 -25.46 6.80
CA GLU A 302 -7.73 -25.22 5.73
C GLU A 302 -7.14 -24.35 4.62
N ASP A 303 -6.30 -23.36 4.92
CA ASP A 303 -5.58 -22.61 3.89
C ASP A 303 -4.67 -23.52 3.05
N ALA A 304 -3.92 -24.42 3.70
CA ALA A 304 -3.10 -25.44 3.04
C ALA A 304 -3.94 -26.44 2.23
N ARG A 305 -5.07 -26.91 2.79
CA ARG A 305 -6.00 -27.83 2.13
C ARG A 305 -6.68 -27.19 0.92
N LEU A 306 -7.08 -25.92 1.03
CA LEU A 306 -7.71 -25.15 -0.03
C LEU A 306 -6.69 -24.84 -1.14
N SER A 307 -5.48 -24.43 -0.77
CA SER A 307 -4.33 -24.30 -1.68
C SER A 307 -4.08 -25.59 -2.47
N GLN A 308 -4.04 -26.75 -1.79
CA GLN A 308 -3.90 -28.06 -2.45
C GLN A 308 -5.12 -28.45 -3.31
N HIS A 309 -6.34 -28.21 -2.83
CA HIS A 309 -7.59 -28.41 -3.56
C HIS A 309 -7.64 -27.61 -4.86
N TYR A 310 -7.17 -26.36 -4.85
CA TYR A 310 -7.06 -25.57 -6.07
C TYR A 310 -6.02 -26.12 -7.04
N LYS A 311 -4.86 -26.56 -6.54
CA LYS A 311 -3.86 -27.28 -7.37
C LYS A 311 -4.51 -28.48 -8.07
N HIS A 312 -5.45 -29.16 -7.44
CA HIS A 312 -6.20 -30.28 -8.02
C HIS A 312 -7.34 -29.88 -8.98
N ALA A 313 -8.11 -28.85 -8.64
CA ALA A 313 -9.29 -28.41 -9.40
C ALA A 313 -8.99 -27.99 -10.83
N LEU A 314 -7.84 -27.34 -11.00
CA LEU A 314 -7.27 -26.90 -12.27
C LEU A 314 -6.85 -28.08 -13.18
N ASN A 315 -6.44 -29.23 -12.63
CA ASN A 315 -5.95 -30.39 -13.40
C ASN A 315 -7.04 -31.12 -14.22
N HIS A 316 -8.29 -31.11 -13.78
CA HIS A 316 -9.38 -31.83 -14.46
C HIS A 316 -10.01 -31.01 -15.62
N TYR A 317 -9.70 -29.71 -15.75
CA TYR A 317 -10.29 -28.82 -16.77
C TYR A 317 -9.44 -28.74 -18.06
N SER A 318 -8.13 -29.00 -18.01
CA SER A 318 -7.20 -28.85 -19.15
C SER A 318 -7.10 -30.08 -20.06
N GLN A 319 -7.38 -31.28 -19.55
CA GLN A 319 -7.31 -32.53 -20.32
C GLN A 319 -8.38 -32.60 -21.43
N ASN A 320 -9.47 -31.85 -21.28
CA ASN A 320 -10.62 -31.89 -22.19
C ASN A 320 -10.75 -30.66 -23.11
N LYS A 321 -9.76 -29.75 -23.13
CA LYS A 321 -9.82 -28.51 -23.92
C LYS A 321 -9.16 -28.69 -25.30
N ILE A 322 -9.89 -28.34 -26.36
CA ILE A 322 -9.41 -28.38 -27.74
C ILE A 322 -8.21 -27.42 -27.91
N PRO A 323 -7.04 -27.90 -28.37
CA PRO A 323 -5.88 -27.03 -28.67
C PRO A 323 -6.20 -25.99 -29.74
N THR A 324 -5.68 -24.77 -29.59
CA THR A 324 -5.87 -23.68 -30.57
C THR A 324 -4.86 -23.70 -31.72
N SER A 325 -3.83 -24.53 -31.63
CA SER A 325 -2.81 -24.74 -32.67
C SER A 325 -2.33 -26.20 -32.67
N PHE A 326 -1.84 -26.69 -33.81
CA PHE A 326 -1.41 -28.09 -34.00
C PHE A 326 -0.03 -28.11 -34.68
N ASP A 327 0.83 -29.04 -34.25
CA ASP A 327 2.18 -29.22 -34.80
C ASP A 327 2.12 -29.69 -36.25
N ILE A 328 1.10 -30.50 -36.54
CA ILE A 328 0.83 -30.99 -37.89
C ILE A 328 -0.67 -31.13 -38.13
N LYS A 329 -1.04 -30.85 -39.37
CA LYS A 329 -2.37 -31.09 -39.90
C LYS A 329 -2.30 -32.14 -41.01
N LEU A 330 -3.12 -33.19 -40.87
CA LEU A 330 -3.32 -34.24 -41.85
C LEU A 330 -4.65 -33.95 -42.56
N ASP A 331 -4.56 -33.25 -43.69
CA ASP A 331 -5.69 -32.73 -44.46
C ASP A 331 -5.59 -33.00 -45.96
N THR A 332 -4.74 -33.95 -46.37
CA THR A 332 -4.66 -34.42 -47.75
C THR A 332 -4.88 -35.93 -47.82
N ASN A 333 -5.39 -36.42 -48.96
CA ASN A 333 -5.77 -37.83 -49.13
C ASN A 333 -4.61 -38.79 -48.87
N ASP A 334 -3.42 -38.44 -49.38
CA ASP A 334 -2.21 -39.25 -49.20
C ASP A 334 -1.79 -39.32 -47.74
N LYS A 335 -1.76 -38.17 -47.04
CA LYS A 335 -1.37 -38.11 -45.62
C LYS A 335 -2.34 -38.89 -44.74
N ILE A 336 -3.64 -38.74 -44.96
CA ILE A 336 -4.69 -39.39 -44.17
C ILE A 336 -4.68 -40.91 -44.40
N ASN A 337 -4.63 -41.36 -45.65
CA ASN A 337 -4.58 -42.79 -45.94
C ASN A 337 -3.30 -43.43 -45.41
N LYS A 338 -2.15 -42.77 -45.58
CA LYS A 338 -0.87 -43.27 -45.07
C LYS A 338 -0.88 -43.33 -43.54
N PHE A 339 -1.40 -42.30 -42.87
CA PHE A 339 -1.52 -42.28 -41.40
C PHE A 339 -2.48 -43.36 -40.86
N SER A 340 -3.57 -43.65 -41.59
CA SER A 340 -4.54 -44.67 -41.16
C SER A 340 -4.09 -46.12 -41.38
N LYS A 341 -3.22 -46.38 -42.37
CA LYS A 341 -2.89 -47.74 -42.85
C LYS A 341 -1.45 -48.16 -42.61
N ASN A 342 -0.53 -47.21 -42.41
CA ASN A 342 0.89 -47.50 -42.28
C ASN A 342 1.36 -47.18 -40.85
N THR A 343 1.68 -48.22 -40.09
CA THR A 343 2.14 -48.13 -38.69
C THR A 343 3.47 -47.39 -38.55
N GLU A 344 4.42 -47.56 -39.49
CA GLU A 344 5.70 -46.82 -39.46
C GLU A 344 5.49 -45.32 -39.64
N TYR A 345 4.55 -44.93 -40.51
CA TYR A 345 4.21 -43.52 -40.73
C TYR A 345 3.39 -42.94 -39.58
N PHE A 346 2.50 -43.72 -38.98
CA PHE A 346 1.82 -43.36 -37.73
C PHE A 346 2.84 -43.09 -36.62
N ASP A 347 3.79 -44.01 -36.43
CA ASP A 347 4.89 -43.86 -35.47
C ASP A 347 5.76 -42.65 -35.79
N GLU A 348 6.13 -42.43 -37.05
CA GLU A 348 6.92 -41.28 -37.48
C GLU A 348 6.23 -39.95 -37.10
N ILE A 349 4.92 -39.85 -37.36
CA ILE A 349 4.14 -38.65 -37.10
C ILE A 349 3.97 -38.42 -35.60
N LEU A 350 3.64 -39.46 -34.82
CA LEU A 350 3.50 -39.33 -33.36
C LEU A 350 4.85 -39.13 -32.66
N ASN A 351 5.96 -39.61 -33.23
CA ASN A 351 7.30 -39.35 -32.68
C ASN A 351 7.74 -37.90 -32.91
N LYS A 352 7.35 -37.29 -34.04
CA LYS A 352 7.74 -35.90 -34.39
C LYS A 352 6.78 -34.83 -33.86
N ASN A 353 5.55 -35.20 -33.48
CA ASN A 353 4.49 -34.25 -33.15
C ASN A 353 3.76 -34.65 -31.86
N ASN A 354 3.34 -33.65 -31.07
CA ASN A 354 2.58 -33.84 -29.83
C ASN A 354 1.10 -33.45 -30.00
N LEU A 355 0.81 -32.49 -30.88
CA LEU A 355 -0.52 -32.00 -31.20
C LEU A 355 -0.81 -32.23 -32.68
N ILE A 356 -1.73 -33.15 -32.99
CA ILE A 356 -2.04 -33.55 -34.36
C ILE A 356 -3.50 -33.22 -34.66
N LYS A 357 -3.76 -32.54 -35.78
CA LYS A 357 -5.12 -32.39 -36.31
C LYS A 357 -5.33 -33.29 -37.50
N ILE A 358 -6.38 -34.11 -37.46
CA ILE A 358 -6.83 -34.92 -38.58
C ILE A 358 -8.11 -34.29 -39.11
N SER A 359 -8.13 -33.94 -40.39
CA SER A 359 -9.29 -33.32 -41.04
C SER A 359 -9.68 -34.13 -42.25
N THR A 360 -10.75 -34.91 -42.15
CA THR A 360 -11.28 -35.70 -43.28
C THR A 360 -12.33 -34.91 -44.06
N GLY A 361 -12.36 -35.07 -45.38
CA GLY A 361 -13.34 -34.45 -46.27
C GLY A 361 -13.58 -35.29 -47.52
N ASP A 362 -14.54 -34.88 -48.34
CA ASP A 362 -14.82 -35.56 -49.61
C ASP A 362 -13.61 -35.47 -50.54
N GLY A 363 -13.05 -36.62 -50.91
CA GLY A 363 -11.80 -36.74 -51.67
C GLY A 363 -10.52 -36.91 -50.84
N TYR A 364 -10.57 -36.81 -49.50
CA TYR A 364 -9.44 -37.06 -48.60
C TYR A 364 -9.91 -37.65 -47.25
N TRP A 365 -10.17 -38.97 -47.25
CA TRP A 365 -10.82 -39.70 -46.14
C TRP A 365 -10.27 -41.13 -45.98
N ALA A 366 -10.39 -41.68 -44.78
CA ALA A 366 -10.12 -43.09 -44.49
C ALA A 366 -11.16 -43.65 -43.49
N LYS A 367 -11.55 -44.91 -43.65
CA LYS A 367 -12.61 -45.53 -42.84
C LYS A 367 -12.22 -45.81 -41.41
N ASN A 368 -11.02 -46.35 -41.19
CA ASN A 368 -10.61 -46.89 -39.89
C ASN A 368 -9.31 -46.23 -39.45
N PHE A 369 -9.29 -45.72 -38.23
CA PHE A 369 -8.09 -45.24 -37.55
C PHE A 369 -7.85 -46.10 -36.31
N HIS A 370 -6.59 -46.42 -36.04
CA HIS A 370 -6.20 -47.25 -34.91
C HIS A 370 -5.10 -46.56 -34.11
N PHE A 371 -5.37 -46.29 -32.83
CA PHE A 371 -4.47 -45.64 -31.89
C PHE A 371 -4.13 -46.61 -30.75
N PRO A 372 -3.01 -47.35 -30.86
CA PRO A 372 -2.64 -48.35 -29.86
C PRO A 372 -2.14 -47.70 -28.57
N ASN A 373 -2.34 -48.39 -27.45
CA ASN A 373 -1.82 -47.96 -26.14
C ASN A 373 -0.36 -48.38 -26.02
N GLU A 374 0.57 -47.44 -26.21
CA GLU A 374 2.00 -47.70 -26.03
C GLU A 374 2.68 -46.50 -25.37
N LYS A 375 3.62 -46.76 -24.45
CA LYS A 375 4.36 -45.73 -23.72
C LYS A 375 5.07 -44.71 -24.62
N LYS A 376 5.45 -45.09 -25.85
CA LYS A 376 6.05 -44.18 -26.85
C LYS A 376 5.09 -43.08 -27.33
N TYR A 377 3.78 -43.28 -27.15
CA TYR A 377 2.74 -42.30 -27.44
C TYR A 377 2.27 -41.55 -26.20
N ALA A 378 3.05 -41.50 -25.12
CA ALA A 378 2.69 -40.74 -23.93
C ALA A 378 2.50 -39.25 -24.24
N ASN A 379 1.49 -38.64 -23.60
CA ASN A 379 1.24 -37.20 -23.61
C ASN A 379 1.01 -36.58 -25.00
N LYS A 380 0.28 -37.30 -25.87
CA LYS A 380 -0.09 -36.88 -27.23
C LYS A 380 -1.56 -36.48 -27.28
N LYS A 381 -1.91 -35.54 -28.17
CA LYS A 381 -3.30 -35.12 -28.43
C LYS A 381 -3.61 -35.16 -29.93
N ILE A 382 -4.75 -35.76 -30.26
CA ILE A 382 -5.26 -35.82 -31.63
C ILE A 382 -6.65 -35.19 -31.67
N LEU A 383 -6.79 -34.06 -32.34
CA LEU A 383 -8.12 -33.53 -32.70
C LEU A 383 -8.53 -34.14 -34.03
N PHE A 384 -9.55 -34.99 -34.01
CA PHE A 384 -10.18 -35.54 -35.20
C PHE A 384 -11.38 -34.68 -35.58
N SER A 385 -11.42 -34.21 -36.82
CA SER A 385 -12.51 -33.39 -37.37
C SER A 385 -12.96 -33.98 -38.70
N SER A 386 -14.26 -34.14 -38.92
CA SER A 386 -14.78 -34.70 -40.17
C SER A 386 -15.76 -33.77 -40.86
N GLN A 387 -15.51 -33.53 -42.14
CA GLN A 387 -16.43 -32.91 -43.11
C GLN A 387 -16.73 -33.86 -44.28
N ALA A 388 -16.33 -35.14 -44.18
CA ALA A 388 -16.57 -36.13 -45.23
C ALA A 388 -18.01 -36.65 -45.16
N SER A 389 -18.59 -36.99 -46.31
CA SER A 389 -19.94 -37.59 -46.43
C SER A 389 -20.03 -39.00 -45.83
N PHE A 390 -18.89 -39.65 -45.58
CA PHE A 390 -18.79 -40.95 -44.92
C PHE A 390 -18.18 -40.83 -43.51
N HIS A 391 -18.68 -41.61 -42.54
CA HIS A 391 -18.17 -41.64 -41.17
C HIS A 391 -16.79 -42.31 -41.08
N SER A 392 -15.99 -41.92 -40.08
CA SER A 392 -14.74 -42.60 -39.72
C SER A 392 -14.89 -43.33 -38.38
N ASP A 393 -14.39 -44.54 -38.29
CA ASP A 393 -14.33 -45.34 -37.08
C ASP A 393 -12.93 -45.21 -36.46
N ILE A 394 -12.84 -44.76 -35.20
CA ILE A 394 -11.58 -44.62 -34.46
C ILE A 394 -11.55 -45.66 -33.34
N THR A 395 -10.51 -46.49 -33.34
CA THR A 395 -10.25 -47.48 -32.29
C THR A 395 -9.08 -46.99 -31.44
N TYR A 396 -9.25 -46.95 -30.12
CA TYR A 396 -8.24 -46.51 -29.17
C TYR A 396 -8.25 -47.41 -27.93
N GLY A 397 -7.12 -48.06 -27.63
CA GLY A 397 -7.12 -49.19 -26.69
C GLY A 397 -8.18 -50.25 -27.06
N ASP A 398 -9.00 -50.66 -26.09
CA ASP A 398 -10.12 -51.60 -26.28
C ASP A 398 -11.44 -50.92 -26.72
N ASN A 399 -11.43 -49.60 -26.89
CA ASN A 399 -12.63 -48.82 -27.17
C ASN A 399 -12.72 -48.43 -28.65
N LYS A 400 -13.95 -48.23 -29.13
CA LYS A 400 -14.23 -47.79 -30.49
C LYS A 400 -15.29 -46.68 -30.50
N ILE A 401 -15.05 -45.64 -31.29
CA ILE A 401 -16.00 -44.56 -31.55
C ILE A 401 -16.16 -44.29 -33.04
N ARG A 402 -17.25 -43.60 -33.37
CA ARG A 402 -17.57 -43.14 -34.73
C ARG A 402 -17.62 -41.62 -34.75
N VAL A 403 -16.97 -41.03 -35.75
CA VAL A 403 -16.98 -39.58 -36.01
C VAL A 403 -17.63 -39.33 -37.37
N SER A 404 -18.74 -38.61 -37.38
CA SER A 404 -19.60 -38.32 -38.53
C SER A 404 -19.37 -36.90 -39.07
N THR A 405 -20.02 -36.55 -40.18
CA THR A 405 -19.90 -35.23 -40.81
C THR A 405 -20.30 -34.11 -39.84
N GLY A 406 -19.45 -33.10 -39.69
CA GLY A 406 -19.64 -31.97 -38.78
C GLY A 406 -19.14 -32.19 -37.34
N GLU A 407 -18.70 -33.41 -37.00
CA GLU A 407 -18.25 -33.73 -35.64
C GLU A 407 -16.75 -33.50 -35.45
N GLU A 408 -16.40 -33.11 -34.23
CA GLU A 408 -15.01 -33.04 -33.76
C GLU A 408 -14.85 -33.88 -32.49
N GLN A 409 -13.77 -34.64 -32.42
CA GLN A 409 -13.42 -35.46 -31.26
C GLN A 409 -11.95 -35.27 -30.89
N LEU A 410 -11.70 -34.87 -29.65
CA LEU A 410 -10.35 -34.82 -29.09
C LEU A 410 -10.03 -36.14 -28.39
N LEU A 411 -8.92 -36.75 -28.77
CA LEU A 411 -8.32 -37.92 -28.12
C LEU A 411 -7.02 -37.50 -27.44
N VAL A 412 -6.81 -38.00 -26.23
CA VAL A 412 -5.66 -37.67 -25.38
C VAL A 412 -5.03 -38.93 -24.80
N SER A 413 -3.70 -39.03 -24.80
CA SER A 413 -2.97 -40.12 -24.15
C SER A 413 -2.32 -39.69 -22.84
N ASP A 414 -2.32 -40.57 -21.84
CA ASP A 414 -1.69 -40.34 -20.53
C ASP A 414 -0.16 -40.55 -20.54
N ASN A 415 0.50 -40.44 -19.38
CA ASN A 415 1.95 -40.65 -19.22
C ASN A 415 2.41 -42.09 -19.55
N ASN A 416 1.48 -43.03 -19.68
CA ASN A 416 1.72 -44.41 -20.09
C ASN A 416 1.33 -44.67 -21.55
N GLY A 417 0.87 -43.64 -22.28
CA GLY A 417 0.43 -43.73 -23.66
C GLY A 417 -0.92 -44.42 -23.84
N VAL A 418 -1.74 -44.45 -22.79
CA VAL A 418 -3.11 -44.98 -22.83
C VAL A 418 -4.05 -43.90 -23.34
N TRP A 419 -4.74 -44.15 -24.45
CA TRP A 419 -5.64 -43.20 -25.10
C TRP A 419 -7.03 -43.14 -24.45
N SER A 420 -7.61 -41.95 -24.42
CA SER A 420 -8.97 -41.67 -23.95
C SER A 420 -9.63 -40.53 -24.75
N ILE A 421 -10.94 -40.40 -24.63
CA ILE A 421 -11.74 -39.33 -25.25
C ILE A 421 -11.92 -38.20 -24.23
N ALA A 422 -11.68 -36.97 -24.68
CA ALA A 422 -12.01 -35.79 -23.90
C ALA A 422 -13.53 -35.65 -23.72
N ASN A 423 -14.04 -35.82 -22.50
CA ASN A 423 -15.47 -35.72 -22.20
C ASN A 423 -15.92 -34.24 -22.14
N ASN A 424 -16.70 -33.79 -23.13
CA ASN A 424 -17.31 -32.45 -23.19
C ASN A 424 -18.57 -32.27 -22.33
N ARG A 425 -18.94 -33.21 -21.45
CA ARG A 425 -20.01 -32.99 -20.46
C ARG A 425 -19.47 -32.33 -19.20
N TYR A 426 -18.85 -31.16 -19.36
CA TYR A 426 -18.63 -30.25 -18.24
C TYR A 426 -19.92 -29.42 -18.07
N LYS A 427 -20.73 -29.73 -17.06
CA LYS A 427 -21.64 -28.73 -16.48
C LYS A 427 -20.82 -27.95 -15.46
N ASP A 428 -20.76 -26.64 -15.65
CA ASP A 428 -20.10 -25.71 -14.76
C ASP A 428 -20.66 -25.89 -13.33
N PRO A 429 -19.84 -26.02 -12.28
CA PRO A 429 -20.31 -26.14 -10.90
C PRO A 429 -20.92 -24.84 -10.35
N THR A 430 -21.15 -23.84 -11.19
CA THR A 430 -21.73 -22.53 -10.89
C THR A 430 -23.26 -22.50 -10.93
N ASP A 431 -23.92 -23.66 -11.06
CA ASP A 431 -25.38 -23.72 -10.98
C ASP A 431 -25.88 -23.56 -9.53
N TYR A 432 -25.90 -22.31 -9.07
CA TYR A 432 -26.53 -21.87 -7.82
C TYR A 432 -28.05 -21.69 -7.96
N SER A 433 -28.68 -22.16 -9.05
CA SER A 433 -30.13 -22.19 -9.12
C SER A 433 -30.68 -23.15 -8.06
N LYS A 434 -31.71 -22.68 -7.36
CA LYS A 434 -32.49 -23.52 -6.45
C LYS A 434 -33.19 -24.60 -7.29
N PRO A 435 -33.08 -25.89 -6.95
CA PRO A 435 -33.82 -26.95 -7.63
C PRO A 435 -35.33 -26.70 -7.59
N ASP A 436 -36.02 -27.00 -8.69
CA ASP A 436 -37.50 -26.95 -8.77
C ASP A 436 -38.16 -28.00 -7.84
N SER A 437 -37.44 -29.07 -7.54
CA SER A 437 -37.82 -30.11 -6.57
C SER A 437 -36.58 -30.66 -5.86
N PHE A 438 -36.77 -31.22 -4.65
CA PHE A 438 -35.70 -31.80 -3.84
C PHE A 438 -35.91 -33.31 -3.69
N ASP A 439 -34.83 -34.09 -3.76
CA ASP A 439 -34.88 -35.56 -3.58
C ASP A 439 -35.38 -35.94 -2.20
N ILE A 440 -35.05 -35.12 -1.19
CA ILE A 440 -35.55 -35.27 0.16
C ILE A 440 -35.81 -33.92 0.82
N LYS A 441 -36.88 -33.88 1.62
CA LYS A 441 -37.23 -32.75 2.49
C LYS A 441 -37.20 -33.20 3.94
N ILE A 442 -36.51 -32.43 4.78
CA ILE A 442 -36.33 -32.67 6.22
C ILE A 442 -36.92 -31.46 6.95
N ASP A 443 -38.12 -31.62 7.51
CA ASP A 443 -38.88 -30.54 8.14
C ASP A 443 -39.57 -30.92 9.47
N ASN A 444 -39.29 -32.12 9.99
CA ASN A 444 -39.78 -32.59 11.29
C ASN A 444 -38.65 -32.66 12.34
N ASN A 445 -39.04 -32.51 13.62
CA ASN A 445 -38.10 -32.37 14.73
C ASN A 445 -37.20 -33.59 14.92
N GLU A 446 -37.72 -34.81 14.76
CA GLU A 446 -36.94 -36.03 14.97
C GLU A 446 -35.75 -36.10 14.01
N GLN A 447 -36.01 -35.87 12.71
CA GLN A 447 -34.96 -35.89 11.69
C GLN A 447 -34.00 -34.70 11.83
N ILE A 448 -34.50 -33.50 12.15
CA ILE A 448 -33.68 -32.30 12.37
C ILE A 448 -32.71 -32.50 13.54
N GLN A 449 -33.20 -33.04 14.66
CA GLN A 449 -32.38 -33.33 15.83
C GLN A 449 -31.33 -34.41 15.52
N LYS A 450 -31.68 -35.41 14.71
CA LYS A 450 -30.77 -36.49 14.31
C LYS A 450 -29.61 -36.01 13.46
N ILE A 451 -29.86 -35.12 12.49
CA ILE A 451 -28.80 -34.58 11.60
C ILE A 451 -27.98 -33.46 12.26
N SER A 452 -28.58 -32.71 13.20
CA SER A 452 -27.88 -31.66 13.94
C SER A 452 -26.90 -32.23 14.98
N LYS A 453 -27.27 -33.33 15.64
CA LYS A 453 -26.43 -33.96 16.69
C LYS A 453 -25.33 -34.87 16.16
N SER A 454 -25.40 -35.30 14.89
CA SER A 454 -24.48 -36.28 14.32
C SER A 454 -24.17 -35.98 12.87
N THR A 455 -22.98 -35.45 12.60
CA THR A 455 -22.50 -35.18 11.24
C THR A 455 -22.46 -36.44 10.38
N GLU A 456 -22.15 -37.61 10.97
CA GLU A 456 -22.19 -38.90 10.24
C GLU A 456 -23.59 -39.23 9.67
N GLN A 457 -24.66 -38.85 10.36
CA GLN A 457 -26.04 -39.09 9.91
C GLN A 457 -26.40 -38.15 8.77
N LEU A 458 -26.02 -36.88 8.87
CA LEU A 458 -26.18 -35.92 7.78
C LEU A 458 -25.38 -36.34 6.54
N ASN A 459 -24.13 -36.80 6.73
CA ASN A 459 -23.27 -37.31 5.66
C ASN A 459 -23.87 -38.51 4.91
N LYS A 460 -24.52 -39.44 5.62
CA LYS A 460 -25.23 -40.58 5.00
C LYS A 460 -26.37 -40.08 4.10
N ILE A 461 -27.17 -39.15 4.59
CA ILE A 461 -28.27 -38.54 3.82
C ILE A 461 -27.72 -37.81 2.59
N ILE A 462 -26.67 -37.01 2.75
CA ILE A 462 -26.01 -36.33 1.64
C ILE A 462 -25.50 -37.33 0.60
N SER A 463 -24.83 -38.41 1.01
CA SER A 463 -24.20 -39.33 0.06
C SER A 463 -25.17 -39.99 -0.95
N ILE A 464 -26.46 -40.10 -0.61
CA ILE A 464 -27.47 -40.80 -1.42
C ILE A 464 -28.52 -39.87 -2.06
N ASN A 465 -28.50 -38.56 -1.76
CA ASN A 465 -29.42 -37.57 -2.33
C ASN A 465 -28.62 -36.47 -3.05
N ASP A 466 -29.04 -36.01 -4.21
CA ASP A 466 -28.35 -34.94 -4.95
C ASP A 466 -28.87 -33.55 -4.57
N SER A 467 -30.11 -33.46 -4.08
CA SER A 467 -30.74 -32.24 -3.60
C SER A 467 -31.53 -32.48 -2.31
N ILE A 468 -31.24 -31.69 -1.28
CA ILE A 468 -31.82 -31.82 0.07
C ILE A 468 -32.42 -30.48 0.48
N SER A 469 -33.64 -30.46 0.97
CA SER A 469 -34.23 -29.30 1.65
C SER A 469 -34.30 -29.55 3.16
N ILE A 470 -33.76 -28.64 3.95
CA ILE A 470 -33.84 -28.67 5.43
C ILE A 470 -34.60 -27.42 5.88
N SER A 471 -35.73 -27.58 6.53
CA SER A 471 -36.59 -26.48 6.96
C SER A 471 -36.79 -26.50 8.47
N THR A 472 -36.42 -25.41 9.14
CA THR A 472 -36.63 -25.25 10.59
C THR A 472 -37.88 -24.40 10.88
N SER A 473 -38.61 -24.75 11.94
CA SER A 473 -39.81 -24.04 12.43
C SER A 473 -39.89 -24.15 13.96
N ASP A 474 -40.74 -23.34 14.59
CA ASP A 474 -40.97 -23.46 16.04
C ASP A 474 -41.52 -24.87 16.36
N GLY A 475 -40.79 -25.61 17.21
CA GLY A 475 -41.06 -27.02 17.50
C GLY A 475 -40.30 -28.04 16.63
N ASN A 476 -39.73 -27.63 15.50
CA ASN A 476 -38.86 -28.45 14.62
C ASN A 476 -37.57 -27.66 14.31
N TRP A 477 -36.68 -27.54 15.29
CA TRP A 477 -35.52 -26.64 15.23
C TRP A 477 -34.27 -27.23 15.87
N ALA A 478 -33.10 -26.81 15.40
CA ALA A 478 -31.82 -27.05 16.05
C ALA A 478 -30.90 -25.83 15.87
N SER A 479 -30.08 -25.55 16.88
CA SER A 479 -29.19 -24.37 16.90
C SER A 479 -28.05 -24.45 15.89
N THR A 480 -27.67 -25.67 15.48
CA THR A 480 -26.42 -25.87 14.75
C THR A 480 -26.50 -27.02 13.77
N PHE A 481 -25.95 -26.81 12.56
CA PHE A 481 -25.73 -27.85 11.56
C PHE A 481 -24.29 -27.76 11.05
N ILE A 482 -23.69 -28.91 10.75
CA ILE A 482 -22.30 -29.01 10.28
C ILE A 482 -22.29 -29.72 8.93
N LEU A 483 -21.75 -29.07 7.91
CA LEU A 483 -21.57 -29.64 6.58
C LEU A 483 -20.11 -30.08 6.41
N ASP A 484 -19.87 -31.39 6.45
CA ASP A 484 -18.54 -31.94 6.20
C ASP A 484 -18.17 -31.83 4.72
N THR A 485 -16.88 -31.66 4.46
CA THR A 485 -16.33 -31.77 3.12
C THR A 485 -16.06 -33.25 2.80
N ASN A 486 -16.63 -33.78 1.73
CA ASN A 486 -16.40 -35.16 1.30
C ASN A 486 -16.53 -35.28 -0.23
N PRO A 487 -15.57 -35.90 -0.94
CA PRO A 487 -15.65 -36.06 -2.40
C PRO A 487 -16.94 -36.73 -2.90
N LYS A 488 -17.57 -37.60 -2.08
CA LYS A 488 -18.87 -38.20 -2.41
C LYS A 488 -20.02 -37.20 -2.46
N PHE A 489 -19.79 -35.98 -2.01
CA PHE A 489 -20.78 -34.90 -2.03
C PHE A 489 -20.70 -34.06 -3.29
N ALA A 490 -19.82 -34.41 -4.24
CA ALA A 490 -19.64 -33.71 -5.49
C ALA A 490 -20.97 -33.33 -6.16
N ASN A 491 -21.14 -32.04 -6.45
CA ASN A 491 -22.30 -31.44 -7.13
C ASN A 491 -23.64 -31.54 -6.39
N LYS A 492 -23.64 -31.90 -5.11
CA LYS A 492 -24.88 -31.97 -4.31
C LYS A 492 -25.32 -30.59 -3.82
N LYS A 493 -26.63 -30.43 -3.61
CA LYS A 493 -27.27 -29.19 -3.18
C LYS A 493 -28.00 -29.38 -1.85
N ILE A 494 -27.82 -28.47 -0.91
CA ILE A 494 -28.59 -28.42 0.35
C ILE A 494 -29.20 -27.03 0.51
N TYR A 495 -30.52 -26.95 0.60
CA TYR A 495 -31.26 -25.72 0.80
C TYR A 495 -31.79 -25.65 2.22
N PHE A 496 -31.24 -24.74 3.02
CA PHE A 496 -31.73 -24.43 4.35
C PHE A 496 -32.77 -23.32 4.30
N SER A 497 -33.87 -23.47 5.03
CA SER A 497 -34.84 -22.40 5.27
C SER A 497 -35.29 -22.39 6.74
N SER A 498 -35.65 -21.20 7.25
CA SER A 498 -36.18 -21.07 8.62
C SER A 498 -37.44 -20.23 8.66
N SER A 499 -38.45 -20.74 9.36
CA SER A 499 -39.61 -20.01 9.87
C SER A 499 -39.60 -19.94 11.41
N ALA A 500 -38.56 -20.47 12.05
CA ALA A 500 -38.43 -20.48 13.50
C ALA A 500 -38.12 -19.08 14.05
N SER A 501 -38.58 -18.81 15.26
CA SER A 501 -38.25 -17.61 16.04
C SER A 501 -36.79 -17.60 16.55
N TYR A 502 -36.09 -18.74 16.44
CA TYR A 502 -34.70 -18.93 16.85
C TYR A 502 -33.76 -19.06 15.64
N ASN A 503 -32.52 -18.56 15.81
CA ASN A 503 -31.49 -18.59 14.76
C ASN A 503 -30.79 -19.94 14.66
N SER A 504 -30.52 -20.43 13.44
CA SER A 504 -29.75 -21.65 13.21
C SER A 504 -28.40 -21.34 12.58
N ASP A 505 -27.32 -21.84 13.16
CA ASP A 505 -25.96 -21.65 12.66
C ASP A 505 -25.51 -22.83 11.80
N ILE A 506 -25.11 -22.55 10.55
CA ILE A 506 -24.58 -23.53 9.60
C ILE A 506 -23.08 -23.35 9.49
N TYR A 507 -22.32 -24.38 9.89
CA TYR A 507 -20.87 -24.42 9.78
C TYR A 507 -20.49 -25.22 8.53
N TYR A 508 -19.61 -24.64 7.71
CA TYR A 508 -19.09 -25.27 6.50
C TYR A 508 -17.66 -24.77 6.25
N GLY A 509 -16.69 -25.68 6.19
CA GLY A 509 -15.27 -25.29 6.20
C GLY A 509 -14.91 -24.48 7.46
N ASP A 510 -14.24 -23.34 7.26
CA ASP A 510 -13.90 -22.34 8.29
C ASP A 510 -14.98 -21.25 8.47
N LYS A 511 -16.09 -21.34 7.72
CA LYS A 511 -17.14 -20.33 7.66
C LYS A 511 -18.36 -20.71 8.49
N LYS A 512 -19.11 -19.67 8.88
CA LYS A 512 -20.39 -19.76 9.57
C LYS A 512 -21.40 -18.83 8.90
N ILE A 513 -22.57 -19.36 8.57
CA ILE A 513 -23.74 -18.56 8.19
C ILE A 513 -24.85 -18.80 9.21
N THR A 514 -25.48 -17.73 9.67
CA THR A 514 -26.65 -17.79 10.55
C THR A 514 -27.92 -17.58 9.73
N ILE A 515 -28.84 -18.55 9.76
CA ILE A 515 -30.16 -18.47 9.14
C ILE A 515 -31.17 -17.97 10.17
N LYS A 516 -31.71 -16.78 9.95
CA LYS A 516 -32.73 -16.15 10.81
C LYS A 516 -34.16 -16.46 10.32
N THR A 517 -35.16 -16.04 11.07
CA THR A 517 -36.58 -16.15 10.69
C THR A 517 -36.83 -15.59 9.29
N ASN A 518 -37.55 -16.35 8.45
CA ASN A 518 -37.87 -16.06 7.05
C ASN A 518 -36.65 -15.94 6.12
N GLN A 519 -35.49 -16.45 6.52
CA GLN A 519 -34.32 -16.54 5.65
C GLN A 519 -34.13 -17.94 5.09
N SER A 520 -33.39 -18.02 3.99
CA SER A 520 -32.98 -19.28 3.39
C SER A 520 -31.62 -19.16 2.73
N LYS A 521 -30.94 -20.29 2.55
CA LYS A 521 -29.62 -20.34 1.93
C LYS A 521 -29.41 -21.66 1.21
N LEU A 522 -28.93 -21.57 -0.04
CA LEU A 522 -28.50 -22.72 -0.83
C LEU A 522 -27.00 -22.94 -0.65
N PHE A 523 -26.64 -24.17 -0.31
CA PHE A 523 -25.27 -24.67 -0.30
C PHE A 523 -25.11 -25.63 -1.47
N VAL A 524 -24.08 -25.42 -2.29
CA VAL A 524 -23.71 -26.27 -3.41
C VAL A 524 -22.34 -26.83 -3.13
N SER A 525 -22.20 -28.15 -3.20
CA SER A 525 -20.91 -28.81 -3.09
C SER A 525 -20.22 -28.81 -4.44
N ASP A 526 -18.97 -28.34 -4.51
CA ASP A 526 -18.17 -28.44 -5.72
C ASP A 526 -17.81 -29.89 -6.05
N LYS A 527 -17.18 -30.12 -7.22
CA LYS A 527 -16.83 -31.47 -7.72
C LYS A 527 -15.89 -32.29 -6.82
N PHE A 528 -15.36 -31.71 -5.73
CA PHE A 528 -14.52 -32.39 -4.75
C PHE A 528 -15.14 -32.44 -3.35
N GLY A 529 -16.39 -32.01 -3.20
CA GLY A 529 -17.11 -32.13 -1.93
C GLY A 529 -17.15 -30.89 -1.05
N PHE A 530 -16.62 -29.75 -1.51
CA PHE A 530 -16.58 -28.53 -0.69
C PHE A 530 -17.87 -27.73 -0.83
N TRP A 531 -18.50 -27.42 0.30
CA TRP A 531 -19.72 -26.64 0.36
C TRP A 531 -19.48 -25.14 0.15
N ARG A 532 -20.37 -24.52 -0.63
CA ARG A 532 -20.32 -23.10 -1.02
C ARG A 532 -21.68 -22.48 -1.13
N THR A 533 -21.73 -21.17 -1.04
CA THR A 533 -22.90 -20.35 -1.34
C THR A 533 -22.56 -19.34 -2.43
N ILE A 534 -23.58 -18.74 -3.06
CA ILE A 534 -23.40 -17.73 -4.13
C ILE A 534 -22.62 -16.48 -3.69
N GLU A 535 -22.54 -16.22 -2.38
CA GLU A 535 -21.84 -15.08 -1.80
C GLU A 535 -20.38 -15.40 -1.43
N ASP A 536 -19.94 -16.66 -1.54
CA ASP A 536 -18.54 -17.03 -1.35
C ASP A 536 -17.70 -16.57 -2.56
N GLU A 537 -16.54 -15.96 -2.30
CA GLU A 537 -15.57 -15.59 -3.35
C GLU A 537 -15.30 -16.78 -4.28
N ALA A 538 -15.21 -16.50 -5.59
CA ALA A 538 -14.95 -17.51 -6.59
C ALA A 538 -13.60 -18.18 -6.33
N LEU A 539 -13.64 -19.49 -6.14
CA LEU A 539 -12.51 -20.36 -5.85
C LEU A 539 -11.41 -20.36 -6.91
N ILE A 540 -11.81 -20.40 -8.16
CA ILE A 540 -10.92 -20.22 -9.29
C ILE A 540 -11.29 -18.83 -9.77
N SER A 541 -10.42 -17.88 -9.49
CA SER A 541 -10.28 -16.77 -10.41
C SER A 541 -9.99 -17.42 -11.78
N THR A 542 -10.96 -17.36 -12.68
CA THR A 542 -10.69 -17.47 -14.12
C THR A 542 -9.98 -16.21 -14.60
N GLU A 543 -9.40 -15.42 -13.70
CA GLU A 543 -8.77 -14.17 -14.04
C GLU A 543 -7.44 -14.49 -14.71
N GLU A 544 -7.43 -14.16 -15.99
CA GLU A 544 -6.30 -13.65 -16.73
C GLU A 544 -5.16 -13.19 -15.80
N GLU A 545 -4.05 -13.94 -15.75
CA GLU A 545 -2.84 -13.46 -15.08
C GLU A 545 -2.31 -12.29 -15.90
N ILE A 546 -2.47 -11.07 -15.40
CA ILE A 546 -1.91 -9.88 -16.03
C ILE A 546 -0.50 -9.66 -15.47
N GLN A 547 0.51 -9.78 -16.32
CA GLN A 547 1.88 -9.34 -16.04
C GLN A 547 2.16 -8.02 -16.75
N TYR A 548 3.15 -7.28 -16.26
CA TYR A 548 3.47 -5.98 -16.84
C TYR A 548 3.96 -6.11 -18.30
N ILE A 549 4.97 -6.96 -18.57
CA ILE A 549 5.60 -7.03 -19.89
C ILE A 549 6.08 -8.46 -20.22
N GLU A 550 5.99 -8.83 -21.50
CA GLU A 550 6.53 -10.10 -21.99
C GLU A 550 8.06 -10.05 -22.09
N ASN A 551 8.72 -11.17 -21.75
CA ASN A 551 10.17 -11.34 -21.86
C ASN A 551 10.96 -10.26 -21.08
N GLY A 552 10.38 -9.68 -20.02
CA GLY A 552 11.04 -8.67 -19.20
C GLY A 552 11.95 -9.30 -18.14
N TRP A 553 13.25 -9.24 -18.35
CA TRP A 553 14.25 -9.60 -17.34
C TRP A 553 14.42 -8.43 -16.37
N SER A 554 14.63 -8.68 -15.08
CA SER A 554 14.69 -7.57 -14.12
C SER A 554 15.71 -7.73 -13.01
N THR A 555 16.18 -6.61 -12.47
CA THR A 555 17.02 -6.60 -11.28
C THR A 555 16.81 -5.30 -10.51
N ILE A 556 17.05 -5.31 -9.20
CA ILE A 556 16.89 -4.14 -8.35
C ILE A 556 18.26 -3.54 -8.09
N ILE A 557 18.42 -2.28 -8.48
CA ILE A 557 19.63 -1.50 -8.23
C ILE A 557 19.52 -0.80 -6.87
N PRO A 558 20.49 -0.98 -5.98
CA PRO A 558 20.56 -0.24 -4.73
C PRO A 558 20.66 1.27 -4.98
N LYS A 559 19.98 2.05 -4.13
CA LYS A 559 19.87 3.49 -4.28
C LYS A 559 21.21 4.24 -4.38
N SER A 560 22.26 3.73 -3.71
CA SER A 560 23.60 4.31 -3.70
C SER A 560 24.26 4.39 -5.09
N HIS A 561 23.85 3.53 -6.02
CA HIS A 561 24.39 3.47 -7.38
C HIS A 561 23.54 4.25 -8.40
N ILE A 562 22.38 4.80 -7.99
CA ILE A 562 21.55 5.65 -8.84
C ILE A 562 21.99 7.09 -8.66
N LYS A 563 22.92 7.51 -9.52
CA LYS A 563 23.53 8.82 -9.54
C LYS A 563 23.48 9.42 -10.95
N PRO A 564 23.59 10.74 -11.09
CA PRO A 564 23.83 11.37 -12.39
C PRO A 564 25.06 10.77 -13.09
N GLU A 565 25.07 10.86 -14.43
CA GLU A 565 26.16 10.40 -15.30
C GLU A 565 26.43 8.88 -15.33
N ILE A 566 25.56 8.05 -14.75
CA ILE A 566 25.67 6.59 -14.90
C ILE A 566 25.32 6.12 -16.32
N LYS A 567 25.92 5.01 -16.72
CA LYS A 567 25.63 4.27 -17.96
C LYS A 567 25.25 2.84 -17.62
N LEU A 568 24.43 2.20 -18.44
CA LEU A 568 24.06 0.78 -18.27
C LEU A 568 24.65 -0.05 -19.40
N SER A 569 25.18 -1.21 -19.07
CA SER A 569 25.68 -2.18 -20.05
C SER A 569 25.08 -3.56 -19.78
N PHE A 570 24.41 -4.12 -20.77
CA PHE A 570 23.78 -5.43 -20.72
C PHE A 570 24.64 -6.46 -21.47
N HIS A 571 24.90 -7.60 -20.82
CA HIS A 571 25.77 -8.64 -21.34
C HIS A 571 25.04 -9.99 -21.37
N TYR A 572 25.09 -10.65 -22.52
CA TYR A 572 24.58 -12.01 -22.68
C TYR A 572 25.47 -12.80 -23.64
N LYS A 573 26.12 -13.85 -23.12
CA LYS A 573 27.15 -14.63 -23.84
C LYS A 573 28.24 -13.68 -24.37
N ASN A 574 28.46 -13.65 -25.68
CA ASN A 574 29.41 -12.77 -26.36
C ASN A 574 28.80 -11.46 -26.86
N LYS A 575 27.49 -11.23 -26.65
CA LYS A 575 26.80 -10.01 -27.09
C LYS A 575 26.73 -9.00 -25.96
N GLN A 576 26.92 -7.74 -26.31
CA GLN A 576 26.79 -6.58 -25.42
C GLN A 576 25.89 -5.53 -26.04
N GLY A 577 25.16 -4.80 -25.21
CA GLY A 577 24.55 -3.55 -25.61
C GLY A 577 24.52 -2.55 -24.47
N SER A 578 24.78 -1.28 -24.78
CA SER A 578 24.94 -0.20 -23.81
C SER A 578 23.88 0.89 -23.99
N LEU A 579 23.45 1.44 -22.86
CA LEU A 579 22.70 2.67 -22.75
C LEU A 579 23.63 3.73 -22.19
N SER A 580 24.15 4.59 -23.07
CA SER A 580 25.17 5.60 -22.74
C SER A 580 24.63 6.82 -22.01
N THR A 581 23.31 7.03 -22.00
CA THR A 581 22.68 8.19 -21.37
C THR A 581 21.52 7.73 -20.49
N VAL A 582 21.68 7.90 -19.18
CA VAL A 582 20.61 7.71 -18.19
C VAL A 582 20.30 9.04 -17.54
N LYS A 583 19.08 9.53 -17.69
CA LYS A 583 18.66 10.79 -17.08
C LYS A 583 18.31 10.56 -15.60
N VAL A 584 19.17 11.07 -14.71
CA VAL A 584 18.97 11.06 -13.26
C VAL A 584 18.91 12.49 -12.73
N GLY A 585 17.88 12.77 -11.95
CA GLY A 585 17.54 14.05 -11.36
C GLY A 585 18.01 14.19 -9.92
N ALA A 586 17.46 15.19 -9.22
CA ALA A 586 17.84 15.51 -7.85
C ALA A 586 17.50 14.38 -6.85
N PRO A 587 18.30 14.15 -5.80
CA PRO A 587 17.90 13.34 -4.65
C PRO A 587 16.97 14.16 -3.73
N SER A 588 15.78 14.49 -4.24
CA SER A 588 14.92 15.48 -3.61
C SER A 588 14.27 15.01 -2.31
N SER A 589 13.75 15.97 -1.53
CA SER A 589 13.07 15.74 -0.25
C SER A 589 11.72 16.45 -0.16
N LEU A 590 10.74 15.82 0.50
CA LEU A 590 9.48 16.43 0.92
C LEU A 590 9.36 16.43 2.45
N LEU A 591 9.05 17.59 3.04
CA LEU A 591 8.80 17.77 4.47
C LEU A 591 7.30 17.98 4.74
N LEU A 592 6.71 17.11 5.55
CA LEU A 592 5.30 17.20 5.96
C LEU A 592 5.20 17.45 7.47
N HIS A 593 4.53 18.52 7.87
CA HIS A 593 4.08 18.74 9.24
C HIS A 593 2.65 18.25 9.39
N THR A 594 2.31 17.66 10.53
CA THR A 594 0.96 17.16 10.82
C THR A 594 0.47 17.71 12.15
N ILE A 595 -0.78 18.19 12.19
CA ILE A 595 -1.41 18.74 13.40
C ILE A 595 -2.93 18.57 13.36
N ASP A 596 -3.57 18.23 14.48
CA ASP A 596 -5.03 18.23 14.62
C ASP A 596 -5.48 19.45 15.44
N ILE A 597 -6.47 20.20 14.93
CA ILE A 597 -6.83 21.53 15.41
C ILE A 597 -8.31 21.58 15.80
N GLY A 598 -8.60 21.85 17.06
CA GLY A 598 -9.94 22.15 17.56
C GLY A 598 -10.11 23.64 17.85
N MET A 599 -11.06 24.30 17.21
CA MET A 599 -11.30 25.75 17.34
C MET A 599 -12.65 26.01 18.02
N LEU A 600 -12.62 26.36 19.32
CA LEU A 600 -13.81 26.48 20.18
C LEU A 600 -14.56 25.14 20.34
N THR A 601 -13.84 24.04 20.17
CA THR A 601 -14.28 22.65 20.27
C THR A 601 -13.04 21.76 20.45
N PRO A 602 -13.17 20.54 21.02
CA PRO A 602 -12.11 19.54 20.92
C PRO A 602 -11.70 19.26 19.47
N TYR A 603 -10.44 18.88 19.26
CA TYR A 603 -9.92 18.42 17.96
C TYR A 603 -10.54 17.06 17.57
N ARG A 604 -10.41 16.66 16.29
CA ARG A 604 -11.22 15.57 15.73
C ARG A 604 -10.73 14.17 16.12
N ASP A 605 -9.42 14.04 16.36
CA ASP A 605 -8.72 12.78 16.60
C ASP A 605 -8.94 11.77 15.46
N LYS A 606 -8.79 12.28 14.22
CA LYS A 606 -9.00 11.52 12.97
C LYS A 606 -7.85 11.69 11.98
N LEU A 607 -6.72 12.28 12.38
CA LEU A 607 -5.57 12.46 11.50
C LEU A 607 -4.72 11.18 11.48
N ARG A 608 -5.29 10.07 10.98
CA ARG A 608 -4.60 8.76 10.98
C ARG A 608 -3.21 8.84 10.33
N PHE A 609 -3.05 9.67 9.30
CA PHE A 609 -1.77 9.89 8.63
C PHE A 609 -0.67 10.41 9.57
N GLN A 610 -0.97 11.07 10.68
CA GLN A 610 0.05 11.55 11.60
C GLN A 610 0.78 10.42 12.34
N ASP A 611 0.06 9.33 12.63
CA ASP A 611 0.48 8.30 13.59
C ASP A 611 0.72 6.91 12.96
N ASP A 612 0.58 6.77 11.63
CA ASP A 612 0.71 5.50 10.92
C ASP A 612 1.90 5.51 9.94
N PRO A 613 3.10 5.03 10.35
CA PRO A 613 4.29 5.01 9.51
C PRO A 613 4.14 4.22 8.21
N GLU A 614 3.23 3.23 8.14
CA GLU A 614 2.98 2.50 6.89
C GLU A 614 2.31 3.40 5.85
N LEU A 615 1.48 4.38 6.26
CA LEU A 615 0.97 5.40 5.34
C LEU A 615 2.07 6.30 4.81
N HIS A 616 3.07 6.66 5.62
CA HIS A 616 4.20 7.47 5.16
C HIS A 616 5.03 6.71 4.11
N ARG A 617 5.29 5.42 4.37
CA ARG A 617 5.99 4.53 3.44
C ARG A 617 5.22 4.37 2.12
N GLN A 618 3.90 4.15 2.19
CA GLN A 618 3.03 4.05 1.01
C GLN A 618 3.01 5.33 0.18
N LEU A 619 2.99 6.51 0.83
CA LEU A 619 3.03 7.81 0.14
C LEU A 619 4.35 8.01 -0.61
N LEU A 620 5.49 7.62 -0.02
CA LEU A 620 6.79 7.69 -0.71
C LEU A 620 6.80 6.88 -2.01
N GLN A 621 6.08 5.74 -2.06
CA GLN A 621 5.97 4.95 -3.29
C GLN A 621 5.22 5.69 -4.41
N GLN A 622 4.39 6.69 -4.10
CA GLN A 622 3.59 7.42 -5.09
C GLN A 622 4.23 8.73 -5.57
N LEU A 623 5.26 9.23 -4.88
CA LEU A 623 5.88 10.52 -5.17
C LEU A 623 7.28 10.34 -5.77
N PRO A 624 7.71 11.12 -6.78
CA PRO A 624 9.06 11.05 -7.34
C PRO A 624 10.08 11.85 -6.51
N THR A 625 10.32 11.42 -5.27
CA THR A 625 11.28 12.03 -4.33
C THR A 625 12.17 10.98 -3.68
N SER A 626 13.38 11.33 -3.24
CA SER A 626 14.30 10.39 -2.57
C SER A 626 13.91 10.22 -1.11
N ARG A 627 13.44 11.29 -0.48
CA ARG A 627 13.23 11.36 0.97
C ARG A 627 11.89 11.98 1.32
N LEU A 628 11.18 11.35 2.26
CA LEU A 628 9.96 11.89 2.85
C LEU A 628 10.12 12.00 4.37
N ILE A 629 10.01 13.21 4.89
CA ILE A 629 10.10 13.51 6.33
C ILE A 629 8.69 13.87 6.80
N VAL A 630 8.12 13.07 7.71
CA VAL A 630 6.81 13.36 8.31
C VAL A 630 7.01 13.63 9.80
N THR A 631 6.57 14.81 10.22
CA THR A 631 6.78 15.36 11.54
C THR A 631 5.43 15.53 12.24
N LYS A 632 5.42 15.31 13.55
CA LYS A 632 4.22 15.38 14.38
C LYS A 632 4.26 16.63 15.24
N TYR A 633 3.20 17.43 15.16
CA TYR A 633 2.86 18.41 16.19
C TYR A 633 1.78 17.83 17.09
N LYS A 634 1.81 18.21 18.38
CA LYS A 634 0.71 17.86 19.28
C LYS A 634 -0.62 18.45 18.80
N PRO A 635 -1.72 17.71 18.94
CA PRO A 635 -3.05 18.28 18.76
C PRO A 635 -3.24 19.53 19.62
N VAL A 636 -3.92 20.53 19.08
CA VAL A 636 -4.18 21.79 19.78
C VAL A 636 -5.67 22.06 19.89
N GLN A 637 -6.11 22.40 21.09
CA GLN A 637 -7.46 22.89 21.36
C GLN A 637 -7.40 24.38 21.72
N LEU A 638 -8.07 25.20 20.92
CA LEU A 638 -8.21 26.64 21.14
C LEU A 638 -9.54 26.91 21.83
N ASN A 639 -9.51 27.12 23.14
CA ASN A 639 -10.70 27.51 23.91
C ASN A 639 -11.11 28.98 23.66
N GLU A 640 -10.18 29.75 23.11
CA GLU A 640 -10.39 31.11 22.67
C GLU A 640 -9.73 31.30 21.31
N VAL A 641 -10.40 32.03 20.42
CA VAL A 641 -9.93 32.38 19.09
C VAL A 641 -9.99 33.88 18.93
N VAL A 642 -8.88 34.48 18.50
CA VAL A 642 -8.79 35.91 18.16
C VAL A 642 -8.43 36.04 16.70
N LEU A 643 -9.25 36.77 15.94
CA LEU A 643 -9.00 37.06 14.53
C LEU A 643 -8.06 38.27 14.37
N PRO A 644 -7.35 38.39 13.23
CA PRO A 644 -6.48 39.53 12.92
C PRO A 644 -7.10 40.92 13.10
N ASN A 645 -8.41 41.08 12.93
CA ASN A 645 -9.10 42.36 13.10
C ASN A 645 -9.44 42.69 14.57
N GLY A 646 -9.05 41.82 15.53
CA GLY A 646 -9.34 41.98 16.96
C GLY A 646 -10.66 41.33 17.42
N THR A 647 -11.41 40.67 16.53
CA THR A 647 -12.62 39.92 16.92
C THR A 647 -12.23 38.73 17.79
N ARG A 648 -12.95 38.52 18.90
CA ARG A 648 -12.65 37.48 19.90
C ARG A 648 -13.85 36.56 20.08
N TYR A 649 -13.60 35.26 20.04
CA TYR A 649 -14.59 34.21 20.25
C TYR A 649 -14.14 33.28 21.37
N THR A 650 -15.08 32.92 22.25
CA THR A 650 -14.85 31.98 23.37
C THR A 650 -15.83 30.80 23.37
N GLN A 651 -16.85 30.83 22.51
CA GLN A 651 -17.87 29.77 22.42
C GLN A 651 -18.11 29.33 20.98
N LYS A 652 -18.42 30.27 20.09
CA LYS A 652 -18.60 30.03 18.66
C LYS A 652 -18.22 31.27 17.84
N SER A 653 -17.87 31.06 16.58
CA SER A 653 -17.72 32.13 15.59
C SER A 653 -19.09 32.74 15.22
N ALA A 654 -19.10 34.03 14.87
CA ALA A 654 -20.25 34.72 14.29
C ALA A 654 -20.49 34.35 12.82
N ASP A 655 -19.47 33.81 12.15
CA ASP A 655 -19.53 33.34 10.77
C ASP A 655 -20.18 31.95 10.65
N SER A 656 -20.50 31.54 9.43
CA SER A 656 -20.94 30.17 9.10
C SER A 656 -19.76 29.34 8.59
N GLY A 657 -19.53 28.19 9.22
CA GLY A 657 -18.48 27.25 8.82
C GLY A 657 -18.96 26.22 7.79
N GLY A 658 -18.01 25.52 7.17
CA GLY A 658 -18.26 24.38 6.31
C GLY A 658 -16.94 23.71 5.89
N GLY A 659 -17.00 22.75 4.96
CA GLY A 659 -15.80 22.07 4.44
C GLY A 659 -14.73 23.03 3.93
N HIS A 660 -15.16 24.01 3.11
CA HIS A 660 -14.31 25.00 2.46
C HIS A 660 -14.52 26.44 2.97
N SER A 661 -15.31 26.66 4.02
CA SER A 661 -15.71 28.00 4.48
C SER A 661 -15.57 28.17 5.99
N GLY A 662 -15.54 29.43 6.42
CA GLY A 662 -15.49 29.83 7.83
C GLY A 662 -14.26 30.67 8.16
N ASP A 663 -14.48 31.76 8.88
CA ASP A 663 -13.42 32.68 9.31
C ASP A 663 -12.27 32.01 10.09
N MET A 664 -12.57 31.12 11.04
CA MET A 664 -11.52 30.41 11.82
C MET A 664 -10.74 29.41 10.95
N ARG A 665 -11.38 28.78 9.96
CA ARG A 665 -10.72 27.85 9.03
C ARG A 665 -9.60 28.56 8.28
N GLU A 666 -9.92 29.73 7.72
CA GLU A 666 -8.93 30.50 6.96
C GLU A 666 -7.93 31.21 7.87
N GLN A 667 -8.40 32.01 8.81
CA GLN A 667 -7.51 32.91 9.55
C GLN A 667 -6.72 32.18 10.66
N ILE A 668 -7.22 31.06 11.19
CA ILE A 668 -6.59 30.36 12.32
C ILE A 668 -5.90 29.08 11.86
N ALA A 669 -6.65 28.10 11.36
CA ALA A 669 -6.07 26.80 10.99
C ALA A 669 -5.03 26.92 9.86
N LYS A 670 -5.34 27.73 8.84
CA LYS A 670 -4.44 27.97 7.71
C LYS A 670 -3.45 29.10 8.00
N ASP A 671 -3.91 30.33 8.16
CA ASP A 671 -3.03 31.50 8.17
C ASP A 671 -2.22 31.62 9.48
N LEU A 672 -2.77 31.31 10.66
CA LEU A 672 -2.02 31.43 11.93
C LEU A 672 -1.16 30.19 12.19
N ILE A 673 -1.77 29.00 12.14
CA ILE A 673 -1.12 27.75 12.55
C ILE A 673 -0.25 27.18 11.42
N SER A 674 -0.85 26.84 10.27
CA SER A 674 -0.12 26.14 9.21
C SER A 674 0.99 27.01 8.61
N ASP A 675 0.67 28.26 8.27
CA ASP A 675 1.69 29.20 7.81
C ASP A 675 2.65 29.59 8.93
N GLY A 676 2.20 29.67 10.18
CA GLY A 676 3.08 29.92 11.32
C GLY A 676 4.16 28.85 11.47
N ILE A 677 3.79 27.57 11.38
CA ILE A 677 4.75 26.45 11.40
C ILE A 677 5.73 26.56 10.22
N ASN A 678 5.22 26.77 9.01
CA ASN A 678 6.05 26.90 7.81
C ASN A 678 7.03 28.08 7.88
N LEU A 679 6.55 29.27 8.27
CA LEU A 679 7.34 30.51 8.33
C LEU A 679 8.35 30.50 9.49
N ALA A 680 8.00 29.89 10.62
CA ALA A 680 8.94 29.66 11.72
C ALA A 680 10.12 28.78 11.28
N ASN A 681 9.88 27.76 10.45
CA ASN A 681 10.95 26.94 9.85
C ASN A 681 11.83 27.71 8.86
N TYR A 682 11.40 28.87 8.36
CA TYR A 682 12.23 29.78 7.56
C TYR A 682 12.92 30.88 8.39
N GLY A 683 12.63 30.95 9.69
CA GLY A 683 13.17 31.97 10.58
C GLY A 683 12.56 33.36 10.38
N ILE A 684 11.39 33.43 9.75
CA ILE A 684 10.64 34.69 9.65
C ILE A 684 9.93 34.86 10.98
N ASN A 685 10.27 35.88 11.78
CA ASN A 685 9.69 36.01 13.13
C ASN A 685 8.26 36.57 13.12
N SER A 686 7.91 37.37 12.09
CA SER A 686 6.60 38.01 11.96
C SER A 686 6.27 38.36 10.52
N SER A 687 4.99 38.41 10.19
CA SER A 687 4.49 38.63 8.83
C SER A 687 3.12 39.32 8.81
N ALA A 688 2.61 39.63 7.61
CA ALA A 688 1.22 40.05 7.46
C ALA A 688 0.26 38.91 7.85
N PRO A 689 -0.98 39.20 8.27
CA PRO A 689 -1.93 38.17 8.70
C PRO A 689 -2.26 37.15 7.59
N ASN A 690 -2.30 37.58 6.33
CA ASN A 690 -2.68 36.80 5.14
C ASN A 690 -1.52 36.61 4.14
N GLU A 691 -0.28 36.59 4.63
CA GLU A 691 0.90 36.37 3.78
C GLU A 691 1.02 34.89 3.38
N ASN A 692 0.41 34.53 2.24
CA ASN A 692 0.13 33.14 1.87
C ASN A 692 1.03 32.59 0.73
N SER A 693 2.10 33.27 0.33
CA SER A 693 2.86 32.95 -0.90
C SER A 693 4.34 32.61 -0.71
N TYR A 694 4.93 32.80 0.47
CA TYR A 694 6.37 32.58 0.67
C TYR A 694 6.69 31.13 1.05
N LEU A 695 6.92 30.28 0.04
CA LEU A 695 7.25 28.84 0.19
C LEU A 695 8.40 28.41 -0.73
N PRO A 696 9.64 28.80 -0.40
CA PRO A 696 10.82 28.47 -1.17
C PRO A 696 11.22 26.98 -1.13
N THR A 697 10.68 26.19 -0.20
CA THR A 697 11.02 24.77 -0.02
C THR A 697 9.81 23.86 -0.17
N PRO A 698 9.98 22.57 -0.54
CA PRO A 698 8.93 21.56 -0.52
C PRO A 698 8.53 21.17 0.92
N GLN A 699 7.91 22.10 1.64
CA GLN A 699 7.30 21.84 2.95
C GLN A 699 5.79 22.06 2.89
N ILE A 700 5.03 21.21 3.57
CA ILE A 700 3.57 21.29 3.65
C ILE A 700 3.14 21.01 5.08
N THR A 701 2.32 21.89 5.65
CA THR A 701 1.62 21.63 6.90
C THR A 701 0.24 21.05 6.63
N ILE A 702 0.09 19.77 6.89
CA ILE A 702 -1.14 19.00 6.84
C ILE A 702 -1.87 19.18 8.16
N HIS A 703 -3.16 19.52 8.10
CA HIS A 703 -3.98 19.59 9.29
C HIS A 703 -5.38 19.05 9.11
N ASN A 704 -5.89 18.44 10.18
CA ASN A 704 -7.32 18.35 10.41
C ASN A 704 -7.76 19.58 11.20
N ALA A 705 -8.91 20.14 10.84
CA ALA A 705 -9.50 21.24 11.58
C ALA A 705 -11.00 21.07 11.76
N ILE A 706 -11.47 21.42 12.96
CA ILE A 706 -12.88 21.43 13.34
C ILE A 706 -13.15 22.69 14.17
N GLY A 707 -14.28 23.36 13.92
CA GLY A 707 -14.61 24.62 14.59
C GLY A 707 -16.07 24.73 14.99
N ASN A 708 -16.36 25.47 16.07
CA ASN A 708 -17.74 25.81 16.44
C ASN A 708 -18.17 27.16 15.85
N TYR A 709 -19.20 27.14 15.01
CA TYR A 709 -19.68 28.28 14.23
C TYR A 709 -21.13 28.62 14.56
N ASN A 710 -21.66 29.68 13.94
CA ASN A 710 -23.06 30.03 14.11
C ASN A 710 -24.02 28.92 13.62
N ASN A 711 -23.60 28.14 12.62
CA ASN A 711 -24.29 26.96 12.10
C ASN A 711 -23.83 25.64 12.76
N GLY A 712 -23.29 25.69 13.97
CA GLY A 712 -22.88 24.51 14.75
C GLY A 712 -21.42 24.10 14.52
N VAL A 713 -21.07 22.90 14.99
CA VAL A 713 -19.71 22.35 14.84
C VAL A 713 -19.50 21.89 13.40
N GLN A 714 -18.47 22.41 12.74
CA GLN A 714 -18.17 22.17 11.33
C GLN A 714 -16.77 21.59 11.18
N VAL A 715 -16.66 20.55 10.36
CA VAL A 715 -15.39 19.92 9.99
C VAL A 715 -14.91 20.52 8.67
N HIS A 716 -13.61 20.82 8.59
CA HIS A 716 -12.98 21.40 7.40
C HIS A 716 -12.20 20.35 6.60
N GLY A 717 -12.05 20.56 5.29
CA GLY A 717 -11.35 19.63 4.40
C GLY A 717 -11.23 20.14 2.96
N TRP A 718 -10.84 19.22 2.06
CA TRP A 718 -10.87 19.37 0.60
C TRP A 718 -10.14 20.62 0.09
N SER A 719 -9.03 21.01 0.73
CA SER A 719 -8.30 22.20 0.32
C SER A 719 -6.80 22.10 0.59
N GLY A 720 -6.01 22.34 -0.44
CA GLY A 720 -4.57 22.37 -0.39
C GLY A 720 -3.97 23.42 -1.30
N GLY A 721 -2.65 23.54 -1.25
CA GLY A 721 -1.87 24.56 -1.95
C GLY A 721 -1.22 25.55 -0.99
N SER A 722 -0.21 26.26 -1.48
CA SER A 722 0.55 27.22 -0.66
C SER A 722 1.01 26.63 0.68
N GLY A 723 1.63 25.45 0.65
CA GLY A 723 2.31 24.84 1.79
C GLY A 723 1.36 24.32 2.87
N LYS A 724 0.08 24.13 2.56
CA LYS A 724 -0.95 23.69 3.51
C LYS A 724 -1.85 22.64 2.88
N ALA A 725 -2.36 21.72 3.67
CA ALA A 725 -3.42 20.80 3.28
C ALA A 725 -4.42 20.64 4.43
N THR A 726 -5.62 21.17 4.25
CA THR A 726 -6.77 21.04 5.13
C THR A 726 -7.56 19.81 4.73
N LEU A 727 -7.57 18.79 5.60
CA LEU A 727 -8.09 17.46 5.27
C LEU A 727 -9.32 17.05 6.11
N TYR A 728 -10.30 16.47 5.41
CA TYR A 728 -11.38 15.69 5.98
C TYR A 728 -10.96 14.22 6.10
N GLU A 729 -10.46 13.61 5.03
CA GLU A 729 -9.81 12.28 5.07
C GLU A 729 -8.30 12.42 4.94
N SER A 730 -7.56 11.71 5.80
CA SER A 730 -6.10 11.70 5.76
C SER A 730 -5.51 10.60 4.84
N THR A 731 -6.35 10.00 3.98
CA THR A 731 -5.97 8.95 3.01
C THR A 731 -6.84 9.06 1.76
N GLY A 732 -6.60 8.22 0.75
CA GLY A 732 -7.39 8.21 -0.46
C GLY A 732 -7.08 9.40 -1.37
N ASN A 733 -8.05 9.74 -2.23
CA ASN A 733 -7.82 10.75 -3.26
C ASN A 733 -7.75 12.17 -2.72
N GLU A 734 -8.50 12.52 -1.66
CA GLU A 734 -8.44 13.87 -1.07
C GLU A 734 -7.00 14.22 -0.68
N PHE A 735 -6.33 13.32 0.05
CA PHE A 735 -4.93 13.52 0.43
C PHE A 735 -4.02 13.75 -0.79
N SER A 736 -4.08 12.86 -1.79
CA SER A 736 -3.28 12.99 -3.03
C SER A 736 -3.63 14.26 -3.81
N HIS A 737 -4.89 14.67 -3.83
CA HIS A 737 -5.37 15.86 -4.53
C HIS A 737 -4.83 17.14 -3.88
N GLU A 738 -4.97 17.25 -2.55
CA GLU A 738 -4.52 18.44 -1.82
C GLU A 738 -2.99 18.56 -1.79
N LEU A 739 -2.25 17.44 -1.81
CA LEU A 739 -0.81 17.47 -2.04
C LEU A 739 -0.47 17.93 -3.46
N GLY A 740 -1.21 17.49 -4.48
CA GLY A 740 -1.02 17.91 -5.86
C GLY A 740 -1.09 19.45 -6.02
N HIS A 741 -2.03 20.10 -5.34
CA HIS A 741 -2.11 21.57 -5.30
C HIS A 741 -0.88 22.23 -4.69
N ASN A 742 -0.24 21.62 -3.70
CA ASN A 742 1.01 22.13 -3.13
C ASN A 742 2.18 22.04 -4.12
N PHE A 743 2.13 21.09 -5.06
CA PHE A 743 3.09 20.96 -6.15
C PHE A 743 2.76 21.85 -7.36
N GLN A 744 1.86 22.83 -7.20
CA GLN A 744 1.40 23.76 -8.24
C GLN A 744 0.66 23.08 -9.39
N ILE A 745 -0.08 22.01 -9.09
CA ILE A 745 -0.85 21.25 -10.07
C ILE A 745 -2.33 21.63 -9.92
N GLY A 746 -2.95 22.01 -11.04
CA GLY A 746 -4.37 22.33 -11.10
C GLY A 746 -5.25 21.10 -11.32
N HIS A 747 -6.57 21.26 -11.21
CA HIS A 747 -7.51 20.22 -11.60
C HIS A 747 -7.38 19.86 -13.08
N TYR A 748 -7.64 18.60 -13.42
CA TYR A 748 -7.63 18.11 -14.80
C TYR A 748 -6.34 18.44 -15.55
N HIS A 749 -5.20 18.30 -14.86
CA HIS A 749 -3.88 18.67 -15.36
C HIS A 749 -3.63 18.07 -16.74
N LYS A 750 -3.29 18.94 -17.72
CA LYS A 750 -3.06 18.58 -19.13
C LYS A 750 -4.24 17.87 -19.82
N GLY A 751 -5.47 18.11 -19.37
CA GLY A 751 -6.68 17.59 -20.00
C GLY A 751 -6.76 16.06 -19.96
N PHE A 752 -7.39 15.44 -20.96
CA PHE A 752 -7.61 13.99 -20.97
C PHE A 752 -6.29 13.20 -20.95
N HIS A 753 -5.31 13.65 -21.73
CA HIS A 753 -4.01 12.98 -21.85
C HIS A 753 -3.09 13.17 -20.65
N GLY A 754 -3.46 13.98 -19.66
CA GLY A 754 -2.78 14.03 -18.35
C GLY A 754 -3.64 13.53 -17.20
N GLY A 755 -4.96 13.72 -17.27
CA GLY A 755 -5.90 13.39 -16.20
C GLY A 755 -6.45 11.96 -16.21
N VAL A 756 -6.18 11.17 -17.26
CA VAL A 756 -6.64 9.78 -17.37
C VAL A 756 -5.45 8.86 -17.66
N HIS A 757 -5.35 7.74 -16.93
CA HIS A 757 -4.37 6.69 -17.21
C HIS A 757 -4.72 5.93 -18.48
N ALA A 758 -3.70 5.44 -19.19
CA ALA A 758 -3.90 4.81 -20.51
C ALA A 758 -3.26 3.42 -20.63
N HIS A 759 -3.49 2.75 -21.77
CA HIS A 759 -2.86 1.48 -22.14
C HIS A 759 -1.39 1.70 -22.50
N ALA A 760 -0.56 0.64 -22.42
CA ALA A 760 0.89 0.71 -22.63
C ALA A 760 1.37 1.30 -23.97
N ASN A 761 0.53 1.32 -25.00
CA ASN A 761 0.82 1.89 -26.31
C ASN A 761 0.28 3.32 -26.50
N HIS A 762 -0.19 3.96 -25.44
CA HIS A 762 -0.68 5.34 -25.43
C HIS A 762 0.17 6.22 -24.51
N LYS A 763 0.13 7.54 -24.75
CA LYS A 763 0.73 8.54 -23.84
C LYS A 763 0.17 8.38 -22.43
N ASN A 764 0.95 8.78 -21.43
CA ASN A 764 0.49 8.85 -20.05
C ASN A 764 0.12 7.48 -19.44
N SER A 765 0.76 6.41 -19.91
CA SER A 765 0.60 5.05 -19.41
C SER A 765 1.77 4.65 -18.52
N THR A 766 1.49 4.16 -17.32
CA THR A 766 2.49 3.56 -16.44
C THR A 766 1.81 2.67 -15.41
N TRP A 767 2.56 1.80 -14.74
CA TRP A 767 2.15 1.24 -13.44
C TRP A 767 3.02 1.83 -12.33
N GLY A 768 2.47 1.96 -11.13
CA GLY A 768 3.25 2.24 -9.92
C GLY A 768 4.12 1.05 -9.52
N TRP A 769 5.12 1.27 -8.67
CA TRP A 769 5.92 0.20 -8.07
C TRP A 769 6.12 0.46 -6.59
N ASP A 770 5.81 -0.55 -5.76
CA ASP A 770 6.15 -0.54 -4.35
C ASP A 770 7.50 -1.24 -4.17
N ALA A 771 8.53 -0.45 -3.92
CA ALA A 771 9.92 -0.89 -3.88
C ALA A 771 10.28 -1.72 -2.63
N ASP A 772 9.42 -1.70 -1.61
CA ASP A 772 9.63 -2.45 -0.35
C ASP A 772 8.90 -3.79 -0.40
N LYS A 773 7.69 -3.81 -0.98
CA LYS A 773 6.91 -5.05 -1.18
C LYS A 773 7.28 -5.76 -2.50
N ASN A 774 8.03 -5.10 -3.37
CA ASN A 774 8.38 -5.54 -4.72
C ASN A 774 7.17 -6.02 -5.53
N ILE A 775 6.15 -5.15 -5.60
CA ILE A 775 4.90 -5.38 -6.35
C ILE A 775 4.59 -4.19 -7.26
N PHE A 776 3.95 -4.43 -8.39
CA PHE A 776 3.42 -3.35 -9.20
C PHE A 776 2.05 -2.87 -8.70
N ILE A 777 1.71 -1.62 -8.98
CA ILE A 777 0.41 -1.02 -8.72
C ILE A 777 -0.20 -0.63 -10.07
N PRO A 778 -1.19 -1.38 -10.58
CA PRO A 778 -1.72 -1.15 -11.93
C PRO A 778 -2.51 0.16 -12.01
N ASN A 779 -2.61 0.68 -13.23
CA ASN A 779 -3.29 1.94 -13.54
C ASN A 779 -4.72 1.79 -14.03
N PHE A 780 -5.36 0.69 -13.67
CA PHE A 780 -6.77 0.39 -13.89
C PHE A 780 -7.39 -0.07 -12.58
N GLU A 781 -8.71 -0.01 -12.48
CA GLU A 781 -9.45 -0.44 -11.30
C GLU A 781 -9.33 -1.95 -11.08
N LYS A 782 -9.29 -2.37 -9.80
CA LYS A 782 -9.33 -3.79 -9.42
C LYS A 782 -10.61 -4.47 -9.92
N GLU A 783 -11.74 -3.77 -9.86
CA GLU A 783 -13.05 -4.27 -10.30
C GLU A 783 -13.18 -4.29 -11.84
N LYS A 784 -13.74 -5.36 -12.38
CA LYS A 784 -14.00 -5.52 -13.83
C LYS A 784 -15.35 -4.96 -14.24
N LYS A 785 -15.47 -3.63 -14.31
CA LYS A 785 -16.72 -2.96 -14.73
C LYS A 785 -16.89 -2.88 -16.24
N ASN A 786 -15.80 -2.97 -17.00
CA ASN A 786 -15.77 -2.86 -18.45
C ASN A 786 -16.33 -1.51 -18.97
N GLU A 787 -16.04 -0.42 -18.26
CA GLU A 787 -16.55 0.92 -18.57
C GLU A 787 -15.52 1.76 -19.32
N LEU A 788 -15.99 2.66 -20.18
CA LEU A 788 -15.17 3.71 -20.78
C LEU A 788 -14.94 4.82 -19.76
N VAL A 789 -13.75 5.42 -19.79
CA VAL A 789 -13.39 6.53 -18.91
C VAL A 789 -13.31 7.82 -19.70
N TYR A 790 -13.99 8.84 -19.20
CA TYR A 790 -13.99 10.22 -19.69
C TYR A 790 -13.24 11.09 -18.68
N LEU A 791 -12.66 12.21 -19.12
CA LEU A 791 -12.08 13.17 -18.18
C LEU A 791 -13.18 13.85 -17.35
N ASP A 792 -14.23 14.33 -18.03
CA ASP A 792 -15.39 15.02 -17.47
C ASP A 792 -16.66 14.23 -17.81
N ASP A 793 -17.49 13.96 -16.82
CA ASP A 793 -18.69 13.14 -16.96
C ASP A 793 -19.85 13.90 -17.65
N ARG A 794 -19.64 15.19 -17.98
CA ARG A 794 -20.55 15.98 -18.84
C ARG A 794 -20.45 15.49 -20.28
N ASN A 795 -21.36 14.59 -20.62
CA ASN A 795 -21.50 13.91 -21.90
C ASN A 795 -21.67 14.90 -23.08
N THR A 796 -20.57 15.35 -23.68
CA THR A 796 -20.57 16.06 -24.96
C THR A 796 -20.09 15.13 -26.06
N THR A 797 -20.78 15.11 -27.20
CA THR A 797 -20.37 14.37 -28.41
C THR A 797 -18.91 14.66 -28.78
N ASN A 798 -18.10 13.62 -29.01
CA ASN A 798 -16.67 13.63 -29.42
C ASN A 798 -15.59 13.86 -28.34
N GLN A 799 -15.85 13.58 -27.06
CA GLN A 799 -14.75 13.58 -26.07
C GLN A 799 -13.81 12.36 -26.22
N PRO A 800 -12.50 12.52 -26.01
CA PRO A 800 -11.56 11.40 -25.91
C PRO A 800 -11.96 10.45 -24.77
N THR A 801 -11.75 9.15 -24.98
CA THR A 801 -12.11 8.10 -24.02
C THR A 801 -10.99 7.08 -23.85
N ALA A 802 -10.84 6.56 -22.63
CA ALA A 802 -9.95 5.44 -22.36
C ALA A 802 -10.77 4.16 -22.28
N HIS A 803 -10.43 3.19 -23.12
CA HIS A 803 -11.07 1.89 -23.11
C HIS A 803 -10.57 1.04 -21.93
N PRO A 804 -11.40 0.15 -21.36
CA PRO A 804 -10.96 -0.75 -20.29
C PRO A 804 -9.89 -1.74 -20.79
N TYR A 805 -8.90 -2.06 -19.95
CA TYR A 805 -7.94 -3.14 -20.21
C TYR A 805 -8.47 -4.44 -19.61
N LYS A 806 -8.78 -5.45 -20.44
CA LYS A 806 -9.28 -6.76 -19.95
C LYS A 806 -10.48 -6.65 -19.00
N LYS A 807 -11.42 -5.75 -19.35
CA LYS A 807 -12.60 -5.37 -18.55
C LYS A 807 -12.29 -4.56 -17.28
N HIS A 808 -11.04 -4.31 -16.94
CA HIS A 808 -10.67 -3.35 -15.91
C HIS A 808 -10.79 -1.93 -16.46
N THR A 809 -11.65 -1.12 -15.84
CA THR A 809 -11.81 0.29 -16.17
C THR A 809 -10.51 1.04 -15.87
N MET A 810 -10.06 1.95 -16.74
CA MET A 810 -8.82 2.71 -16.50
C MET A 810 -8.96 3.67 -15.30
N SER A 811 -7.88 3.95 -14.58
CA SER A 811 -7.91 4.89 -13.46
C SER A 811 -7.80 6.35 -13.93
N LYS A 812 -8.30 7.30 -13.13
CA LYS A 812 -8.05 8.74 -13.33
C LYS A 812 -6.87 9.20 -12.45
N ASP A 813 -6.25 10.31 -12.84
CA ASP A 813 -5.25 11.03 -12.05
C ASP A 813 -5.85 11.56 -10.74
N ALA A 814 -5.02 11.77 -9.72
CA ALA A 814 -5.47 12.32 -8.44
C ALA A 814 -6.11 13.72 -8.58
N MET A 815 -5.67 14.52 -9.56
CA MET A 815 -6.22 15.84 -9.89
C MET A 815 -7.46 15.78 -10.79
N SER A 816 -7.95 14.58 -11.11
CA SER A 816 -9.09 14.34 -12.01
C SER A 816 -10.10 13.36 -11.42
N GLY A 817 -10.16 13.24 -10.09
CA GLY A 817 -11.10 12.35 -9.40
C GLY A 817 -10.69 10.88 -9.40
N GLY A 818 -9.39 10.60 -9.41
CA GLY A 818 -8.85 9.25 -9.26
C GLY A 818 -9.15 8.61 -7.90
N LYS A 819 -8.71 7.36 -7.76
CA LYS A 819 -8.81 6.60 -6.50
C LYS A 819 -7.67 5.59 -6.40
N PRO A 820 -7.32 5.14 -5.18
CA PRO A 820 -6.36 4.06 -5.00
C PRO A 820 -6.82 2.77 -5.67
N TYR A 821 -5.88 2.00 -6.24
CA TYR A 821 -6.17 0.68 -6.83
C TYR A 821 -6.78 -0.29 -5.81
N ASP A 822 -6.13 -0.40 -4.65
CA ASP A 822 -6.56 -1.18 -3.50
C ASP A 822 -6.02 -0.50 -2.25
N PRO A 823 -6.87 0.16 -1.44
CA PRO A 823 -6.43 0.87 -0.22
C PRO A 823 -5.73 -0.02 0.81
N SER A 824 -5.89 -1.35 0.74
CA SER A 824 -5.15 -2.28 1.61
C SER A 824 -3.69 -2.48 1.18
N ILE A 825 -3.36 -2.14 -0.07
CA ILE A 825 -2.01 -2.25 -0.65
C ILE A 825 -1.29 -0.90 -0.60
N ASN A 826 -1.96 0.14 -1.11
CA ASN A 826 -1.51 1.52 -1.06
C ASN A 826 -2.74 2.42 -0.92
N ALA A 827 -2.77 3.22 0.14
CA ALA A 827 -3.91 4.06 0.50
C ALA A 827 -4.04 5.34 -0.33
N PHE A 828 -3.10 5.63 -1.24
CA PHE A 828 -3.07 6.88 -2.02
C PHE A 828 -3.32 6.64 -3.51
N THR A 829 -3.87 7.65 -4.17
CA THR A 829 -4.14 7.59 -5.60
C THR A 829 -2.84 7.67 -6.39
N LEU A 830 -2.68 6.80 -7.39
CA LEU A 830 -1.56 6.82 -8.33
C LEU A 830 -1.68 8.04 -9.27
N TYR A 831 -0.72 8.96 -9.18
CA TYR A 831 -0.59 10.05 -10.15
C TYR A 831 -0.27 9.51 -11.55
N THR A 832 -0.71 10.20 -12.59
CA THR A 832 -0.32 9.86 -13.95
C THR A 832 1.13 10.29 -14.25
N PRO A 833 1.79 9.71 -15.27
CA PRO A 833 3.13 10.12 -15.69
C PRO A 833 3.28 11.63 -15.89
N ALA A 834 2.31 12.27 -16.53
CA ALA A 834 2.31 13.70 -16.80
C ALA A 834 2.27 14.55 -15.52
N THR A 835 1.52 14.10 -14.50
CA THR A 835 1.47 14.71 -13.17
C THR A 835 2.75 14.44 -12.40
N MET A 836 3.24 13.20 -12.36
CA MET A 836 4.49 12.85 -11.69
C MET A 836 5.70 13.62 -12.24
N GLN A 837 5.78 13.80 -13.56
CA GLN A 837 6.83 14.63 -14.16
C GLN A 837 6.79 16.08 -13.62
N SER A 838 5.59 16.66 -13.52
CA SER A 838 5.42 18.01 -12.96
C SER A 838 5.76 18.07 -11.46
N ILE A 839 5.41 17.04 -10.68
CA ILE A 839 5.81 16.93 -9.26
C ILE A 839 7.34 16.85 -9.14
N GLN A 840 8.00 16.05 -9.98
CA GLN A 840 9.45 15.92 -9.97
C GLN A 840 10.13 17.26 -10.32
N GLN A 841 9.65 17.94 -11.36
CA GLN A 841 10.13 19.28 -11.72
C GLN A 841 9.88 20.30 -10.61
N TYR A 842 8.77 20.21 -9.89
CA TYR A 842 8.53 21.02 -8.71
C TYR A 842 9.67 20.80 -7.70
N PHE A 843 9.96 19.56 -7.32
CA PHE A 843 11.05 19.28 -6.37
C PHE A 843 12.41 19.79 -6.84
N GLU A 844 12.79 19.54 -8.09
CA GLU A 844 14.08 19.96 -8.64
C GLU A 844 14.24 21.49 -8.74
N ASN A 845 13.15 22.23 -8.80
CA ASN A 845 13.19 23.69 -8.90
C ASN A 845 13.17 24.42 -7.55
N HIS A 846 12.95 23.72 -6.43
CA HIS A 846 12.86 24.32 -5.10
C HIS A 846 14.14 24.10 -4.28
N ILE A 847 14.31 24.97 -3.28
CA ILE A 847 15.43 24.90 -2.33
C ILE A 847 15.09 23.86 -1.26
N GLU A 848 16.08 23.15 -0.74
CA GLU A 848 15.91 22.19 0.37
C GLU A 848 16.73 22.60 1.59
N PHE A 849 16.17 22.33 2.77
CA PHE A 849 16.89 22.38 4.03
C PHE A 849 18.02 21.34 4.03
N ASN A 850 19.25 21.78 4.33
CA ASN A 850 20.42 20.92 4.33
C ASN A 850 21.39 21.33 5.45
N GLN A 851 21.54 20.47 6.46
CA GLN A 851 22.39 20.74 7.62
C GLN A 851 23.88 20.81 7.27
N ASP A 852 24.31 20.06 6.25
CA ASP A 852 25.72 20.02 5.82
C ASP A 852 26.12 21.24 4.98
N SER A 853 25.15 22.05 4.58
CA SER A 853 25.39 23.25 3.78
C SER A 853 25.86 24.42 4.64
N PRO A 854 26.91 25.17 4.24
CA PRO A 854 27.33 26.40 4.93
C PRO A 854 26.24 27.47 4.95
N THR A 855 25.30 27.49 3.99
CA THR A 855 24.14 28.41 3.99
C THR A 855 22.93 27.83 4.73
N GLY A 856 22.96 26.54 5.04
CA GLY A 856 21.83 25.77 5.59
C GLY A 856 20.86 25.23 4.53
N TYR A 857 21.11 25.50 3.24
CA TYR A 857 20.21 25.11 2.16
C TYR A 857 20.95 24.71 0.90
N LYS A 858 20.37 23.77 0.14
CA LYS A 858 20.86 23.39 -1.19
C LYS A 858 19.77 23.47 -2.23
N LYS A 859 20.16 23.66 -3.49
CA LYS A 859 19.26 23.60 -4.64
C LYS A 859 19.90 22.74 -5.73
N TRP A 860 19.08 22.00 -6.45
CA TRP A 860 19.53 21.26 -7.63
C TRP A 860 19.91 22.22 -8.76
N ASP A 861 21.11 22.08 -9.31
CA ASP A 861 21.50 22.69 -10.58
C ASP A 861 21.46 21.63 -11.69
N PRO A 862 20.52 21.74 -12.67
CA PRO A 862 20.43 20.80 -13.77
C PRO A 862 21.63 20.82 -14.73
N LYS A 863 22.45 21.87 -14.73
CA LYS A 863 23.66 21.98 -15.56
C LYS A 863 24.82 21.18 -14.98
N THR A 864 25.04 21.30 -13.67
CA THR A 864 26.12 20.58 -12.97
C THR A 864 25.66 19.21 -12.46
N GLN A 865 24.34 18.96 -12.49
CA GLN A 865 23.67 17.75 -12.00
C GLN A 865 24.01 17.45 -10.54
N LYS A 866 24.04 18.50 -9.70
CA LYS A 866 24.39 18.42 -8.28
C LYS A 866 23.46 19.28 -7.43
N MET A 867 23.35 18.90 -6.16
CA MET A 867 22.80 19.76 -5.11
C MET A 867 23.89 20.75 -4.69
N GLU A 868 23.73 22.02 -5.01
CA GLU A 868 24.68 23.09 -4.71
C GLU A 868 24.17 23.98 -3.58
N ASP A 869 25.10 24.58 -2.82
CA ASP A 869 24.76 25.50 -1.75
C ASP A 869 23.98 26.70 -2.30
N ASN A 870 22.90 27.05 -1.61
CA ASN A 870 22.02 28.14 -2.02
C ASN A 870 21.60 28.98 -0.82
N GLU A 871 21.32 30.26 -1.03
CA GLU A 871 20.81 31.13 0.02
C GLU A 871 19.29 31.26 -0.05
N LEU A 872 18.64 31.10 1.10
CA LEU A 872 17.22 31.35 1.21
C LEU A 872 16.95 32.86 1.18
N SER A 873 16.49 33.38 0.04
CA SER A 873 16.11 34.79 -0.09
C SER A 873 14.77 35.05 0.60
N LEU A 874 14.79 35.64 1.78
CA LEU A 874 13.62 36.04 2.56
C LEU A 874 12.98 37.30 1.95
N ASN A 875 11.67 37.26 1.77
CA ASN A 875 10.90 38.45 1.44
C ASN A 875 10.59 39.21 2.74
N ILE A 876 11.47 40.12 3.14
CA ILE A 876 11.21 40.94 4.34
C ILE A 876 10.34 42.15 4.00
N ALA A 877 9.49 42.54 4.95
CA ALA A 877 8.60 43.68 4.81
C ALA A 877 9.38 44.97 4.54
N LYS A 878 9.12 45.62 3.41
CA LYS A 878 9.71 46.91 3.02
C LYS A 878 8.70 48.03 3.23
N LEU A 879 9.13 49.17 3.75
CA LEU A 879 8.28 50.35 3.87
C LEU A 879 8.41 51.24 2.62
N SER A 880 7.37 51.24 1.79
CA SER A 880 7.30 52.14 0.64
C SER A 880 7.04 53.59 1.08
N ILE A 881 7.98 54.49 0.78
CA ILE A 881 7.84 55.92 1.05
C ILE A 881 6.95 56.54 -0.03
N LYS A 882 5.84 57.15 0.40
CA LYS A 882 4.97 57.90 -0.51
C LYS A 882 5.63 59.22 -0.86
N ILE A 883 5.94 59.40 -2.14
CA ILE A 883 6.56 60.61 -2.66
C ILE A 883 5.48 61.66 -2.94
N LYS A 884 5.58 62.83 -2.31
CA LYS A 884 4.79 63.99 -2.71
C LYS A 884 5.39 64.57 -3.99
N ASN A 885 4.57 64.75 -5.01
CA ASN A 885 5.06 65.12 -6.34
C ASN A 885 5.82 66.45 -6.32
N GLY A 886 7.03 66.45 -6.88
CA GLY A 886 7.88 67.63 -7.04
C GLY A 886 8.64 68.08 -5.78
N THR A 887 8.54 67.36 -4.66
CA THR A 887 9.24 67.72 -3.42
C THR A 887 10.41 66.78 -3.12
N ASN A 888 11.48 67.32 -2.51
CA ASN A 888 12.62 66.53 -2.04
C ASN A 888 12.20 65.56 -0.91
N ILE A 889 13.01 64.51 -0.72
CA ILE A 889 12.99 63.67 0.48
C ILE A 889 14.21 64.02 1.31
N GLU A 890 13.99 64.59 2.49
CA GLU A 890 15.07 65.09 3.36
C GLU A 890 15.57 63.99 4.33
N GLN A 891 16.76 64.17 4.90
CA GLN A 891 17.34 63.20 5.84
C GLN A 891 16.43 62.92 7.05
N ASN A 892 15.74 63.96 7.55
CA ASN A 892 14.81 63.84 8.66
C ASN A 892 13.57 62.98 8.31
N ASP A 893 13.12 63.03 7.05
CA ASP A 893 12.02 62.18 6.59
C ASP A 893 12.44 60.71 6.62
N LEU A 894 13.63 60.40 6.09
CA LEU A 894 14.17 59.04 6.09
C LEU A 894 14.44 58.53 7.50
N ASN A 895 15.03 59.35 8.37
CA ASN A 895 15.24 58.99 9.79
C ASN A 895 13.91 58.70 10.50
N TYR A 896 12.84 59.46 10.21
CA TYR A 896 11.52 59.17 10.73
C TYR A 896 10.98 57.81 10.26
N PHE A 897 11.16 57.48 8.98
CA PHE A 897 10.73 56.19 8.43
C PHE A 897 11.60 55.01 8.89
N PHE A 898 12.90 55.21 9.11
CA PHE A 898 13.79 54.19 9.65
C PHE A 898 13.44 53.79 11.08
N ASN A 899 12.84 54.68 11.88
CA ASN A 899 12.29 54.29 13.18
C ASN A 899 11.09 53.32 13.05
N LYS A 900 10.56 53.11 11.84
CA LYS A 900 9.40 52.22 11.57
C LYS A 900 9.77 50.99 10.75
N ASN A 901 10.83 51.02 9.95
CA ASN A 901 11.28 49.88 9.18
C ASN A 901 12.73 50.12 8.75
N ASP A 902 13.59 49.13 8.96
CA ASP A 902 15.01 49.23 8.59
C ASP A 902 15.23 49.11 7.08
N TYR A 903 14.22 48.68 6.32
CA TYR A 903 14.22 48.59 4.86
C TYR A 903 13.18 49.54 4.26
N LEU A 904 13.66 50.65 3.70
CA LEU A 904 12.85 51.63 3.00
C LEU A 904 12.89 51.41 1.48
N LYS A 905 11.75 51.58 0.81
CA LYS A 905 11.62 51.57 -0.64
C LYS A 905 11.13 52.93 -1.13
N ILE A 906 11.84 53.53 -2.06
CA ILE A 906 11.49 54.80 -2.71
C ILE A 906 11.24 54.49 -4.19
N HIS A 907 10.01 54.65 -4.64
CA HIS A 907 9.62 54.37 -6.02
C HIS A 907 9.06 55.64 -6.68
N SER A 908 9.84 56.21 -7.59
CA SER A 908 9.51 57.43 -8.33
C SER A 908 8.85 57.11 -9.67
N TYR A 909 7.70 57.71 -9.95
CA TYR A 909 6.99 57.64 -11.24
C TYR A 909 6.33 59.00 -11.56
N ASN A 910 5.80 59.20 -12.77
CA ASN A 910 5.48 60.55 -13.31
C ASN A 910 4.53 61.44 -12.47
N SER A 911 3.72 60.89 -11.58
CA SER A 911 2.85 61.67 -10.67
C SER A 911 3.33 61.68 -9.21
N HIS A 912 4.45 61.03 -8.92
CA HIS A 912 5.02 60.83 -7.58
C HIS A 912 6.56 60.90 -7.69
N TYR A 913 7.06 62.02 -8.22
CA TYR A 913 8.50 62.22 -8.45
C TYR A 913 9.13 63.12 -7.38
N THR A 914 10.39 62.84 -7.02
CA THR A 914 11.23 63.66 -6.14
C THR A 914 12.52 64.09 -6.86
N PRO A 915 12.91 65.38 -6.85
CA PRO A 915 14.17 65.82 -7.46
C PRO A 915 15.42 65.35 -6.71
N ASN A 916 15.38 65.32 -5.38
CA ASN A 916 16.51 64.97 -4.53
C ASN A 916 16.08 64.05 -3.39
N ILE A 917 16.90 63.02 -3.14
CA ILE A 917 16.81 62.15 -1.97
C ILE A 917 18.08 62.37 -1.15
N TYR A 918 17.94 62.85 0.08
CA TYR A 918 19.06 63.05 1.00
C TYR A 918 19.13 61.90 2.00
N ILE A 919 20.06 60.97 1.78
CA ILE A 919 20.28 59.82 2.67
C ILE A 919 20.97 60.30 3.96
N PRO A 920 20.49 59.91 5.16
CA PRO A 920 21.10 60.30 6.42
C PRO A 920 22.49 59.67 6.60
N ASP A 921 23.35 60.30 7.40
CA ASP A 921 24.69 59.76 7.67
C ASP A 921 24.61 58.36 8.30
N ALA A 922 25.53 57.48 7.89
CA ALA A 922 25.65 56.16 8.45
C ALA A 922 26.22 56.23 9.88
N THR A 923 25.56 55.55 10.82
CA THR A 923 25.93 55.48 12.23
C THR A 923 25.64 54.07 12.75
N GLU A 924 26.23 53.65 13.86
CA GLU A 924 25.91 52.34 14.48
C GLU A 924 24.40 52.17 14.73
N LYS A 925 23.63 53.25 14.90
CA LYS A 925 22.17 53.20 15.07
C LYS A 925 21.43 52.71 13.82
N ASN A 926 21.92 53.02 12.62
CA ASN A 926 21.30 52.61 11.35
C ASN A 926 22.09 51.51 10.64
N LYS A 927 22.99 50.83 11.36
CA LYS A 927 23.70 49.67 10.85
C LYS A 927 22.71 48.62 10.37
N ASP A 928 23.01 48.04 9.22
CA ASP A 928 22.18 47.09 8.48
C ASP A 928 20.88 47.66 7.88
N ASN A 929 20.56 48.95 8.06
CA ASN A 929 19.45 49.58 7.36
C ASN A 929 19.69 49.61 5.84
N ILE A 930 18.60 49.52 5.08
CA ILE A 930 18.60 49.41 3.62
C ILE A 930 17.67 50.45 2.99
N ILE A 931 18.14 51.04 1.88
CA ILE A 931 17.34 51.88 0.99
C ILE A 931 17.35 51.26 -0.40
N GLU A 932 16.16 50.93 -0.92
CA GLU A 932 15.92 50.64 -2.33
C GLU A 932 15.34 51.87 -3.01
N VAL A 933 15.98 52.33 -4.08
CA VAL A 933 15.49 53.45 -4.90
C VAL A 933 15.23 52.94 -6.31
N PHE A 934 13.99 53.08 -6.78
CA PHE A 934 13.58 52.75 -8.14
C PHE A 934 13.04 53.99 -8.84
N ARG A 935 13.61 54.32 -10.01
CA ARG A 935 13.15 55.46 -10.81
C ARG A 935 12.49 54.98 -12.11
N GLU A 936 11.17 55.16 -12.22
CA GLU A 936 10.38 55.06 -13.45
C GLU A 936 9.88 56.42 -13.95
N SER A 937 10.12 57.51 -13.21
CA SER A 937 9.75 58.85 -13.66
C SER A 937 10.61 59.31 -14.84
N ASP A 938 10.04 60.08 -15.76
CA ASP A 938 10.77 60.71 -16.87
C ASP A 938 11.66 61.87 -16.39
N TYR A 939 11.41 62.37 -15.18
CA TYR A 939 12.18 63.45 -14.55
C TYR A 939 13.46 62.95 -13.88
N ASN A 940 14.51 63.79 -13.94
CA ASN A 940 15.84 63.50 -13.38
C ASN A 940 15.84 63.53 -11.86
N MET A 941 16.39 62.49 -11.22
CA MET A 941 16.46 62.39 -9.75
C MET A 941 17.92 62.25 -9.28
N LYS A 942 18.25 62.87 -8.15
CA LYS A 942 19.59 62.80 -7.52
C LYS A 942 19.51 62.20 -6.13
N ILE A 943 20.46 61.34 -5.81
CA ILE A 943 20.64 60.76 -4.48
C ILE A 943 21.90 61.38 -3.87
N HIS A 944 21.78 62.02 -2.71
CA HIS A 944 22.89 62.57 -1.94
C HIS A 944 23.22 61.56 -0.83
N ILE A 945 24.41 60.96 -0.86
CA ILE A 945 24.82 59.85 0.01
C ILE A 945 26.33 59.87 0.24
N ASN A 946 26.82 59.61 1.45
CA ASN A 946 28.26 59.61 1.79
C ASN A 946 29.04 60.87 1.34
N SER A 947 28.40 62.05 1.35
CA SER A 947 28.93 63.31 0.76
C SER A 947 29.04 63.35 -0.78
N ASP A 948 28.66 62.28 -1.48
CA ASP A 948 28.60 62.18 -2.93
C ASP A 948 27.18 62.44 -3.49
N LYS A 949 27.10 62.60 -4.82
CA LYS A 949 25.84 62.78 -5.57
C LYS A 949 25.74 61.79 -6.72
N ILE A 950 24.71 60.94 -6.68
CA ILE A 950 24.45 59.92 -7.69
C ILE A 950 23.24 60.35 -8.54
N ASN A 951 23.39 60.41 -9.87
CA ASN A 951 22.28 60.58 -10.79
C ASN A 951 21.73 59.20 -11.18
N ILE A 952 20.43 58.98 -10.97
CA ILE A 952 19.78 57.69 -11.29
C ILE A 952 19.04 57.76 -12.64
N LYS A 953 19.28 56.76 -13.50
CA LYS A 953 18.73 56.65 -14.85
C LYS A 953 17.30 56.14 -14.83
N HIS A 954 16.53 56.45 -15.88
CA HIS A 954 15.18 55.93 -16.04
C HIS A 954 15.21 54.40 -16.14
N GLY A 955 14.33 53.72 -15.40
CA GLY A 955 14.28 52.27 -15.28
C GLY A 955 15.32 51.67 -14.32
N GLU A 956 16.18 52.47 -13.69
CA GLU A 956 17.27 51.99 -12.83
C GLU A 956 16.80 51.77 -11.38
N LYS A 957 17.32 50.70 -10.76
CA LYS A 957 17.16 50.39 -9.34
C LYS A 957 18.52 50.42 -8.64
N LEU A 958 18.62 51.16 -7.55
CA LEU A 958 19.80 51.23 -6.70
C LEU A 958 19.47 50.75 -5.29
N TYR A 959 20.46 50.13 -4.64
CA TYR A 959 20.34 49.61 -3.29
C TYR A 959 21.51 50.10 -2.45
N PHE A 960 21.25 50.55 -1.24
CA PHE A 960 22.27 50.99 -0.29
C PHE A 960 22.06 50.32 1.05
N LYS A 961 23.13 49.81 1.67
CA LYS A 961 23.13 49.23 3.02
C LYS A 961 24.12 49.97 3.91
N SER A 962 23.70 50.39 5.10
CA SER A 962 24.61 51.00 6.06
C SER A 962 25.44 49.93 6.77
N ASN A 963 26.75 50.12 6.84
CA ASN A 963 27.65 49.28 7.66
C ASN A 963 27.87 49.87 9.07
N GLY A 964 27.22 51.00 9.40
CA GLY A 964 27.39 51.75 10.64
C GLY A 964 28.37 52.93 10.55
N GLN A 965 29.12 53.06 9.45
CA GLN A 965 30.10 54.13 9.20
C GLN A 965 29.90 54.80 7.82
N SER A 966 29.50 54.03 6.82
CA SER A 966 29.15 54.50 5.47
C SER A 966 27.99 53.68 4.90
N TRP A 967 27.37 54.20 3.84
CA TRP A 967 26.41 53.45 3.03
C TRP A 967 27.10 52.75 1.86
N GLU A 968 27.04 51.43 1.82
CA GLU A 968 27.60 50.64 0.74
C GLU A 968 26.54 50.40 -0.34
N GLN A 969 26.89 50.68 -1.60
CA GLN A 969 26.01 50.38 -2.73
C GLN A 969 26.06 48.87 -3.02
N LEU A 970 24.88 48.24 -3.09
CA LEU A 970 24.72 46.83 -3.39
C LEU A 970 24.22 46.63 -4.83
N SER A 971 24.62 45.52 -5.46
CA SER A 971 24.07 45.10 -6.75
C SER A 971 22.62 44.59 -6.63
N LYS A 972 22.32 43.96 -5.49
CA LYS A 972 20.98 43.51 -5.07
C LYS A 972 20.95 43.34 -3.56
N VAL A 973 19.76 43.34 -2.99
CA VAL A 973 19.55 43.01 -1.57
C VAL A 973 19.06 41.57 -1.47
N ILE A 974 19.83 40.72 -0.78
CA ILE A 974 19.40 39.38 -0.37
C ILE A 974 19.36 39.38 1.14
N HIS A 975 18.18 39.13 1.71
CA HIS A 975 18.07 38.79 3.12
C HIS A 975 18.07 37.27 3.21
N SER A 976 19.04 36.69 3.89
CA SER A 976 19.08 35.26 4.15
C SER A 976 19.22 35.01 5.65
N LYS A 977 18.50 34.00 6.14
CA LYS A 977 18.71 33.46 7.49
C LYS A 977 19.14 32.02 7.38
N LYS A 978 20.21 31.69 8.08
CA LYS A 978 20.69 30.32 8.26
C LYS A 978 20.18 29.76 9.59
N PRO A 979 19.49 28.61 9.59
CA PRO A 979 19.20 27.91 10.83
C PRO A 979 20.49 27.36 11.43
N TYR A 980 20.71 27.58 12.73
CA TYR A 980 21.91 27.09 13.41
C TYR A 980 21.78 25.62 13.84
N LYS A 981 20.54 25.12 13.97
CA LYS A 981 20.19 23.69 14.05
C LYS A 981 18.98 23.42 13.17
N GLN A 982 18.96 22.25 12.55
CA GLN A 982 17.88 21.78 11.70
C GLN A 982 17.46 20.38 12.15
N GLY A 983 16.18 20.07 11.97
CA GLY A 983 15.66 18.73 12.23
C GLY A 983 15.67 18.30 13.70
N ILE A 984 15.44 19.26 14.59
CA ILE A 984 15.37 19.02 16.04
C ILE A 984 13.94 19.25 16.55
N PRO A 985 13.56 18.68 17.71
CA PRO A 985 12.29 19.02 18.35
C PRO A 985 12.19 20.53 18.67
N VAL A 986 11.04 21.12 18.37
CA VAL A 986 10.78 22.57 18.51
C VAL A 986 9.55 22.87 19.34
N VAL A 987 9.54 24.07 19.93
CA VAL A 987 8.37 24.74 20.48
C VAL A 987 8.11 25.94 19.59
N THR A 988 7.03 25.90 18.83
CA THR A 988 6.62 26.96 17.91
C THR A 988 5.64 27.89 18.60
N LEU A 989 6.02 29.15 18.74
CA LEU A 989 5.22 30.20 19.37
C LEU A 989 4.55 31.03 18.28
N ILE A 990 3.22 31.13 18.33
CA ILE A 990 2.42 31.84 17.33
C ILE A 990 1.38 32.76 18.00
N GLY A 991 1.01 33.82 17.30
CA GLY A 991 -0.04 34.73 17.77
C GLY A 991 -0.18 35.98 16.90
N TYR A 992 -0.99 36.91 17.38
CA TYR A 992 -1.25 38.21 16.74
C TYR A 992 -0.80 39.36 17.64
N TYR A 993 -0.22 40.37 17.02
CA TYR A 993 0.20 41.58 17.73
C TYR A 993 -0.04 42.83 16.89
N ASP A 994 -0.22 43.95 17.58
CA ASP A 994 -0.45 45.24 16.97
C ASP A 994 0.68 46.21 17.34
N PRO A 995 1.60 46.53 16.41
CA PRO A 995 2.67 47.49 16.66
C PRO A 995 2.16 48.90 17.03
N GLU A 996 0.93 49.24 16.63
CA GLU A 996 0.30 50.53 16.93
C GLU A 996 -0.46 50.52 18.27
N ASN A 997 -0.61 49.35 18.89
CA ASN A 997 -1.29 49.15 20.16
C ASN A 997 -2.72 49.74 20.20
N GLN A 998 -3.50 49.52 19.13
CA GLN A 998 -4.93 49.88 19.07
C GLN A 998 -5.83 48.64 19.11
N LEU A 999 -5.33 47.48 18.67
CA LEU A 999 -5.99 46.18 18.74
C LEU A 999 -5.37 45.33 19.85
N GLN A 1000 -6.22 44.59 20.57
CA GLN A 1000 -5.78 43.72 21.65
C GLN A 1000 -4.99 42.53 21.10
N HIS A 1001 -3.77 42.36 21.59
CA HIS A 1001 -2.88 41.26 21.20
C HIS A 1001 -3.40 39.89 21.63
N PHE A 1002 -2.84 38.84 21.03
CA PHE A 1002 -3.21 37.45 21.32
C PHE A 1002 -2.00 36.53 21.11
N THR A 1003 -1.87 35.53 21.97
CA THR A 1003 -0.92 34.44 21.79
C THR A 1003 -1.67 33.12 21.86
N ALA A 1004 -1.39 32.24 20.92
CA ALA A 1004 -1.96 30.90 20.94
C ALA A 1004 -1.17 30.02 21.93
N PRO A 1005 -1.71 28.88 22.36
CA PRO A 1005 -0.92 27.85 23.03
C PRO A 1005 0.36 27.53 22.25
N ALA A 1006 1.46 27.31 22.97
CA ALA A 1006 2.72 26.90 22.34
C ALA A 1006 2.54 25.55 21.65
N LEU A 1007 3.01 25.42 20.42
CA LEU A 1007 2.90 24.19 19.65
C LEU A 1007 4.19 23.37 19.78
N GLU A 1008 4.10 22.14 20.29
CA GLU A 1008 5.24 21.24 20.36
C GLU A 1008 5.33 20.39 19.09
N GLY A 1009 6.47 20.43 18.40
CA GLY A 1009 6.74 19.67 17.17
C GLY A 1009 7.98 18.79 17.27
N SER A 1010 7.94 17.62 16.63
CA SER A 1010 9.03 16.63 16.66
C SER A 1010 10.26 17.02 15.83
N TYR A 1011 10.13 17.97 14.91
CA TYR A 1011 11.17 18.36 13.95
C TYR A 1011 10.91 19.76 13.42
N GLY A 1012 11.92 20.62 13.49
CA GLY A 1012 11.89 21.98 12.98
C GLY A 1012 13.28 22.61 12.92
N MET A 1013 13.30 23.88 12.53
CA MET A 1013 14.51 24.66 12.25
C MET A 1013 14.54 25.83 13.23
N VAL A 1014 15.68 26.05 13.87
CA VAL A 1014 15.84 27.10 14.88
C VAL A 1014 16.90 28.10 14.47
N TYR A 1015 16.66 29.36 14.85
CA TYR A 1015 17.46 30.51 14.48
C TYR A 1015 17.95 31.24 15.72
N HIS A 1016 19.09 31.92 15.58
CA HIS A 1016 19.64 32.71 16.69
C HIS A 1016 18.68 33.84 17.09
N PRO A 1017 18.64 34.20 18.38
CA PRO A 1017 17.94 35.40 18.81
C PRO A 1017 18.55 36.65 18.19
N ASP A 1018 17.74 37.69 18.06
CA ASP A 1018 18.15 39.01 17.61
C ASP A 1018 18.75 39.82 18.77
N ALA A 1019 19.53 40.86 18.47
CA ALA A 1019 20.00 41.80 19.51
C ALA A 1019 18.82 42.58 20.12
N GLU A 1020 18.83 42.79 21.44
CA GLU A 1020 17.78 43.51 22.15
C GLU A 1020 17.59 44.92 21.58
N ASN A 1021 16.36 45.25 21.15
CA ASN A 1021 16.00 46.59 20.69
C ASN A 1021 14.90 47.19 21.58
N GLN A 1022 15.30 48.09 22.48
CA GLN A 1022 14.39 48.77 23.42
C GLN A 1022 13.36 49.69 22.74
N GLN A 1023 13.53 50.04 21.46
CA GLN A 1023 12.68 51.01 20.77
C GLN A 1023 11.57 50.39 19.92
N GLY A 1024 11.46 49.05 19.86
CA GLY A 1024 10.55 48.35 18.95
C GLY A 1024 9.66 47.26 19.55
N ALA A 1025 8.96 46.55 18.67
CA ALA A 1025 8.21 45.32 18.93
C ALA A 1025 9.15 44.10 18.90
N PHE A 1026 9.13 43.30 19.97
CA PHE A 1026 9.88 42.06 20.07
C PHE A 1026 9.14 41.02 20.93
N LEU A 1027 9.42 39.75 20.69
CA LEU A 1027 8.99 38.65 21.55
C LEU A 1027 10.18 38.16 22.39
N ARG A 1028 10.07 38.28 23.71
CA ARG A 1028 11.08 37.87 24.67
C ARG A 1028 10.76 36.49 25.23
N ILE A 1029 11.70 35.55 25.09
CA ILE A 1029 11.55 34.18 25.58
C ILE A 1029 12.48 33.96 26.76
N THR A 1030 11.90 33.55 27.89
CA THR A 1030 12.66 33.12 29.07
C THR A 1030 12.78 31.61 29.05
N LEU A 1031 14.02 31.12 29.15
CA LEU A 1031 14.35 29.69 29.24
C LEU A 1031 14.43 29.24 30.70
N ALA A 1032 14.25 27.94 30.96
CA ALA A 1032 14.31 27.38 32.32
C ALA A 1032 15.65 27.62 33.05
N ASN A 1033 16.75 27.81 32.30
CA ASN A 1033 18.07 28.14 32.84
C ASN A 1033 18.26 29.64 33.15
N GLY A 1034 17.23 30.48 32.97
CA GLY A 1034 17.27 31.92 33.17
C GLY A 1034 17.79 32.74 31.97
N GLN A 1035 18.20 32.09 30.87
CA GLN A 1035 18.60 32.80 29.66
C GLN A 1035 17.39 33.48 28.99
N ILE A 1036 17.63 34.69 28.48
CA ILE A 1036 16.65 35.51 27.77
C ILE A 1036 17.03 35.56 26.29
N ASN A 1037 16.08 35.22 25.43
CA ASN A 1037 16.22 35.28 23.98
C ASN A 1037 15.17 36.23 23.40
N ASP A 1038 15.61 37.31 22.76
CA ASP A 1038 14.72 38.27 22.11
C ASP A 1038 14.63 38.02 20.61
N TYR A 1039 13.42 38.13 20.06
CA TYR A 1039 13.14 37.96 18.65
C TYR A 1039 12.44 39.21 18.13
N LYS A 1040 13.08 39.90 17.18
CA LYS A 1040 12.57 41.15 16.61
C LYS A 1040 11.33 40.87 15.76
N LEU A 1041 10.31 41.72 15.89
CA LEU A 1041 9.08 41.67 15.09
C LEU A 1041 8.99 42.92 14.18
N ASN A 1042 8.07 42.90 13.21
CA ASN A 1042 7.78 44.06 12.37
C ASN A 1042 7.21 45.21 13.20
N GLN A 1043 7.69 46.42 12.96
CA GLN A 1043 7.42 47.61 13.79
C GLN A 1043 6.18 48.41 13.35
N SER A 1044 5.58 48.04 12.23
CA SER A 1044 4.37 48.63 11.68
C SER A 1044 3.40 47.54 11.23
N ARG A 1045 2.11 47.86 11.18
CA ARG A 1045 1.12 46.96 10.57
C ARG A 1045 1.45 46.74 9.11
N ALA A 1046 1.36 45.49 8.65
CA ALA A 1046 1.45 45.16 7.24
C ALA A 1046 0.14 45.50 6.51
N VAL A 1047 -1.00 45.39 7.19
CA VAL A 1047 -2.34 45.68 6.66
C VAL A 1047 -3.07 46.60 7.63
N ASN A 1048 -3.66 47.69 7.11
CA ASN A 1048 -4.44 48.61 7.93
C ASN A 1048 -5.57 47.88 8.69
N ASN A 1049 -5.77 48.26 9.95
CA ASN A 1049 -6.81 47.70 10.83
C ASN A 1049 -6.71 46.20 11.09
N LYS A 1050 -5.55 45.58 10.84
CA LYS A 1050 -5.29 44.18 11.20
C LYS A 1050 -3.96 44.07 11.94
N MET A 1051 -3.93 43.17 12.91
CA MET A 1051 -2.73 42.74 13.59
C MET A 1051 -1.79 42.00 12.62
N ASN A 1052 -0.49 42.11 12.88
CA ASN A 1052 0.50 41.21 12.29
C ASN A 1052 0.46 39.87 13.03
N LYS A 1053 0.95 38.80 12.39
CA LYS A 1053 1.19 37.52 13.06
C LYS A 1053 2.67 37.36 13.41
N PHE A 1054 2.98 36.70 14.52
CA PHE A 1054 4.33 36.26 14.87
C PHE A 1054 4.40 34.74 14.88
N HIS A 1055 5.58 34.19 14.58
CA HIS A 1055 5.82 32.75 14.45
C HIS A 1055 7.32 32.45 14.66
N ILE A 1056 7.66 31.79 15.77
CA ILE A 1056 9.07 31.59 16.18
C ILE A 1056 9.27 30.17 16.68
N ASN A 1057 10.29 29.49 16.16
CA ASN A 1057 10.73 28.18 16.65
C ASN A 1057 11.81 28.33 17.72
N ILE A 1058 11.58 27.71 18.88
CA ILE A 1058 12.56 27.55 19.95
C ILE A 1058 12.94 26.08 20.05
N GLU A 1059 14.22 25.78 20.29
CA GLU A 1059 14.65 24.40 20.55
C GLU A 1059 13.96 23.89 21.81
N ARG A 1060 13.20 22.79 21.67
CA ARG A 1060 12.41 22.23 22.78
C ARG A 1060 13.27 21.88 23.99
N LYS A 1061 14.49 21.37 23.75
CA LYS A 1061 15.46 20.99 24.79
C LYS A 1061 15.89 22.18 25.67
N LEU A 1062 15.81 23.41 25.17
CA LEU A 1062 16.11 24.60 25.96
C LEU A 1062 15.03 24.93 27.00
N SER A 1063 13.90 24.21 26.98
CA SER A 1063 12.80 24.33 27.94
C SER A 1063 12.33 25.78 28.09
N PRO A 1064 11.77 26.40 27.03
CA PRO A 1064 11.15 27.72 27.16
C PRO A 1064 10.01 27.65 28.18
N ILE A 1065 10.01 28.58 29.14
CA ILE A 1065 9.01 28.63 30.23
C ILE A 1065 8.09 29.85 30.13
N LYS A 1066 8.51 30.91 29.43
CA LYS A 1066 7.72 32.14 29.33
C LYS A 1066 7.98 32.87 28.02
N ALA A 1067 6.91 33.41 27.41
CA ALA A 1067 6.97 34.32 26.28
C ALA A 1067 6.32 35.66 26.63
N GLU A 1068 6.98 36.77 26.30
CA GLU A 1068 6.53 38.13 26.59
C GLU A 1068 6.59 39.01 25.35
N LEU A 1069 5.45 39.57 24.96
CA LEU A 1069 5.38 40.54 23.87
C LEU A 1069 5.67 41.94 24.42
N PHE A 1070 6.71 42.58 23.89
CA PHE A 1070 7.02 43.97 24.17
C PHE A 1070 6.69 44.85 22.97
N ILE A 1071 6.11 46.02 23.22
CA ILE A 1071 5.90 47.09 22.24
C ILE A 1071 6.46 48.38 22.82
N LYS A 1072 7.48 48.97 22.18
CA LYS A 1072 8.10 50.23 22.61
C LYS A 1072 8.55 50.20 24.08
N GLY A 1073 9.19 49.11 24.48
CA GLY A 1073 9.73 48.90 25.83
C GLY A 1073 8.69 48.54 26.90
N LYS A 1074 7.39 48.49 26.58
CA LYS A 1074 6.33 48.07 27.51
C LYS A 1074 5.97 46.60 27.27
N SER A 1075 5.94 45.80 28.34
CA SER A 1075 5.37 44.45 28.28
C SER A 1075 3.85 44.55 28.10
N MET A 1076 3.36 43.94 27.04
CA MET A 1076 1.96 44.04 26.60
C MET A 1076 1.17 42.77 26.88
N LEU A 1077 1.82 41.61 26.77
CA LEU A 1077 1.21 40.31 27.00
C LEU A 1077 2.29 39.32 27.45
N THR A 1078 1.95 38.49 28.45
CA THR A 1078 2.79 37.42 28.97
C THR A 1078 2.05 36.09 28.86
N GLN A 1079 2.75 35.05 28.40
CA GLN A 1079 2.27 33.69 28.33
C GLN A 1079 3.28 32.76 29.04
N GLU A 1080 2.79 32.02 30.03
CA GLU A 1080 3.54 30.89 30.59
C GLU A 1080 3.48 29.71 29.63
N ILE A 1081 4.62 29.02 29.47
CA ILE A 1081 4.78 27.88 28.58
C ILE A 1081 4.93 26.64 29.45
N GLN A 1082 3.99 25.72 29.30
CA GLN A 1082 4.07 24.39 29.89
C GLN A 1082 4.35 23.40 28.78
N LEU A 1083 5.39 22.59 28.96
CA LEU A 1083 5.78 21.52 28.05
C LEU A 1083 5.42 20.19 28.71
N ASP A 1084 4.82 19.27 27.97
CA ASP A 1084 4.60 17.94 28.54
C ASP A 1084 5.88 17.10 28.47
N ASN A 1085 5.90 15.94 29.13
CA ASN A 1085 7.06 15.04 29.09
C ASN A 1085 7.01 14.05 27.91
N GLU A 1086 6.02 14.15 27.02
CA GLU A 1086 5.85 13.24 25.88
C GLU A 1086 6.89 13.50 24.78
N GLU A 1087 7.59 12.44 24.35
CA GLU A 1087 8.45 12.49 23.16
C GLU A 1087 7.63 12.34 21.89
N LEU A 1088 7.76 13.30 20.96
CA LEU A 1088 7.12 13.24 19.66
C LEU A 1088 8.06 12.60 18.63
N THR A 1089 7.50 11.72 17.80
CA THR A 1089 8.27 10.97 16.80
C THR A 1089 8.26 11.65 15.43
N THR A 1090 9.40 11.58 14.74
CA THR A 1090 9.53 11.94 13.32
C THR A 1090 9.82 10.69 12.52
N THR A 1091 9.19 10.53 11.35
CA THR A 1091 9.55 9.47 10.41
C THR A 1091 10.33 10.03 9.23
N ILE A 1092 11.36 9.30 8.81
CA ILE A 1092 12.20 9.66 7.67
C ILE A 1092 12.25 8.44 6.76
N ASN A 1093 11.48 8.48 5.67
CA ASN A 1093 11.42 7.41 4.69
C ASN A 1093 12.42 7.70 3.55
N GLY A 1094 12.98 6.64 2.95
CA GLY A 1094 13.91 6.73 1.83
C GLY A 1094 15.40 6.75 2.22
N ILE A 1095 15.75 7.01 3.49
CA ILE A 1095 17.11 6.85 4.04
C ILE A 1095 17.25 5.44 4.66
N THR A 1096 18.45 4.85 4.61
CA THR A 1096 18.78 3.62 5.34
C THR A 1096 19.22 4.10 6.72
N GLN A 1097 18.55 3.67 7.79
CA GLN A 1097 19.12 3.78 9.14
C GLN A 1097 20.44 3.01 9.20
#